data_AF-A0A2D6PPG7-F1
#
_entry.id   AF-A0A2D6PPG7-F1
#
_cell.length_a   1.000
_cell.length_b   1.000
_cell.length_c   1.000
_cell.angle_alpha   90.00
_cell.angle_beta   90.00
_cell.angle_gamma   90.00
#
_symmetry.space_group_name_H-M   'P 1'
#
loop_
_entity.id
_entity.type
_entity.pdbx_description
1 polymer ?
#
loop_
_entity_poly.entity_id
_entity_poly.type
_entity_poly.pdbx_seq_one_letter_code
_entity_poly.pdbx_strand_id
1 'polypeptide(L)'
;MAGSIVRMLRILAVAVAFLASTLPAQPAGKSQWIWGHWAEGKDRPGNESCLFRATFELGKGPQSATLRLSCDNRFEAWINGQRIGAGDSWQRGARFDVRARLREGKNVVAIRARNDSGPAGLIAWLQAQVPGSGRVRIESGASWKTAKDATPDWTKTDFDDSGWRAAKAFGLMGTAPWGRVGFGAPQAPARPQDFAPLPGFLVQEVASGVGSLINLCLDDRGRPIVSVERGAVLRLLDNDGDGKYESHETFCSLVKSCQGLLYSRGGLYAVGAGPKGTGLYRIEESSRNEARLIGGFSGGMGEHGPHAVIEGPDDRLYIVIGNHTKMKAKWSERSPLKIYYEGHLVDRYLDPRGHARNIKVPGGVVLSIDREGKDWQVVAGGFRNAFDIAFNRHGQLFAYDSDMEWDIGQPWYRPTRLYHVVPGADFGWRTGSAKWSEIYPDALPPAIDCGRGSPTGIVLYDGKTFPKRFQGTILGADWAQGRILAFHLEADGATYRGRTEVLLSGRPLNVTDLIVERSGGLLFTCGGRGTRGGVYRLSYSGEVAEMPIRPRPRLRRFDDASPLEEIAEALGSEDRFTRYLAAREVERRPGVRPDVEGPLASSELLLALTRRGDDPLPVGLLTVMLADAPTPAIRNNILRCLELAVMKARAVDPAVGEAVLHLFPSSDRAANRELALLLGRMAPKGAVGELLDQLEKEKSGLEQIHLAYCLRLLKAGWTRSDKARIFRWVVKAETWSGGASFPGYVKYLRTDFEKLLSDDDRAAMKELLAIKPGAGRVHLAAGAPMRDFNRTLDFLRNSLGTERRSIHEGARVFQESCALCHKLGAHGMGAVGPEITTASARYTLEDLLTTVVDPSREISDQYRALDVFTKDDDIFTGLPVSETEKALVLMQGTGEKVEIPVAQIDSRRFAKTSGMPEGLLNALSLEEIADLFYYVRKGESETPPKQSVWRPLFNGKDLDGWDGKPGLWKVENGTIVGEMKGGATNTFLISEETFGDFVVQYEMLLEEGNSGLQFRSQRLPNHIMSGYQSDAGAQFWGSLHEEKGRGMLSQAPKVNWGPAFDRFGWNHFVVECQGDRIRITMNGIPTVVLRDSKSLEGLFGFQLHAGRRTAVRLRNVMIRRP
;
A
#
# COMPACT_ATOMS: atom_id res chain seq x y z
N MET A 1 -57.51 -20.99 -88.65
CA MET A 1 -56.92 -22.15 -87.96
C MET A 1 -56.33 -21.62 -86.65
N ALA A 2 -56.76 -21.99 -85.45
CA ALA A 2 -56.73 -23.38 -84.99
C ALA A 2 -55.47 -24.09 -85.53
N GLY A 3 -54.40 -24.19 -84.74
CA GLY A 3 -53.26 -25.09 -85.02
C GLY A 3 -52.02 -24.36 -85.52
N SER A 4 -51.25 -23.64 -84.70
CA SER A 4 -50.49 -23.99 -83.48
C SER A 4 -49.05 -24.39 -83.80
N ILE A 5 -48.09 -23.79 -83.07
CA ILE A 5 -46.62 -23.86 -83.20
C ILE A 5 -46.04 -22.68 -84.01
N VAL A 6 -45.70 -21.61 -83.29
CA VAL A 6 -44.77 -20.56 -83.73
C VAL A 6 -43.53 -20.69 -82.87
N ARG A 7 -42.48 -21.34 -83.41
CA ARG A 7 -41.24 -21.69 -82.71
C ARG A 7 -40.03 -21.39 -83.60
N MET A 8 -39.66 -20.10 -83.65
CA MET A 8 -38.33 -19.61 -84.05
C MET A 8 -38.36 -18.09 -83.90
N LEU A 9 -37.67 -17.51 -82.90
CA LEU A 9 -37.06 -16.16 -82.92
C LEU A 9 -36.49 -15.76 -81.54
N ARG A 10 -35.20 -15.37 -81.57
CA ARG A 10 -34.51 -14.35 -80.72
C ARG A 10 -34.37 -14.57 -79.21
N ILE A 11 -33.18 -15.02 -78.76
CA ILE A 11 -32.50 -14.48 -77.55
C ILE A 11 -30.97 -14.54 -77.74
N LEU A 12 -30.33 -13.37 -77.80
CA LEU A 12 -28.91 -13.11 -77.51
C LEU A 12 -28.88 -11.79 -76.69
N ALA A 13 -27.98 -11.70 -75.71
CA ALA A 13 -27.71 -10.60 -74.77
C ALA A 13 -28.47 -10.59 -73.42
N VAL A 14 -27.79 -11.04 -72.35
CA VAL A 14 -27.23 -10.22 -71.24
C VAL A 14 -26.58 -11.20 -70.25
N ALA A 15 -25.25 -11.12 -70.11
CA ALA A 15 -24.46 -11.86 -69.14
C ALA A 15 -24.09 -10.93 -67.98
N VAL A 16 -24.92 -10.85 -66.93
CA VAL A 16 -24.57 -10.40 -65.57
C VAL A 16 -25.61 -10.99 -64.61
N ALA A 17 -25.23 -12.00 -63.82
CA ALA A 17 -25.78 -12.30 -62.48
C ALA A 17 -25.33 -13.69 -62.03
N PHE A 18 -24.34 -13.76 -61.12
CA PHE A 18 -24.29 -14.67 -59.97
C PHE A 18 -23.01 -14.38 -59.18
N LEU A 19 -23.05 -13.30 -58.41
CA LEU A 19 -22.14 -13.05 -57.27
C LEU A 19 -23.04 -12.81 -56.06
N ALA A 20 -23.58 -13.90 -55.51
CA ALA A 20 -24.13 -13.87 -54.17
C ALA A 20 -22.93 -13.81 -53.22
N SER A 21 -22.71 -12.64 -52.63
CA SER A 21 -21.71 -12.37 -51.61
C SER A 21 -21.98 -13.20 -50.37
N THR A 22 -21.30 -14.35 -50.26
CA THR A 22 -20.99 -14.93 -48.96
C THR A 22 -20.10 -13.93 -48.23
N LEU A 23 -20.65 -13.27 -47.21
CA LEU A 23 -19.87 -12.37 -46.36
C LEU A 23 -18.72 -13.20 -45.74
N PRO A 24 -17.45 -12.86 -45.98
CA PRO A 24 -16.35 -13.55 -45.34
C PRO A 24 -16.41 -13.26 -43.83
N ALA A 25 -16.03 -14.25 -43.02
CA ALA A 25 -15.80 -14.06 -41.60
C ALA A 25 -14.84 -12.86 -41.40
N GLN A 26 -15.35 -11.77 -40.85
CA GLN A 26 -14.54 -10.55 -40.67
C GLN A 26 -13.45 -10.77 -39.60
N PRO A 27 -12.21 -10.31 -39.85
CA PRO A 27 -11.18 -10.26 -38.81
C PRO A 27 -11.60 -9.31 -37.68
N ALA A 28 -11.15 -9.58 -36.46
CA ALA A 28 -11.55 -8.84 -35.27
C ALA A 28 -11.02 -7.39 -35.27
N GLY A 29 -11.89 -6.39 -35.05
CA GLY A 29 -11.49 -5.05 -34.61
C GLY A 29 -12.05 -3.83 -35.36
N LYS A 30 -13.34 -3.79 -35.74
CA LYS A 30 -13.91 -2.64 -36.48
C LYS A 30 -14.99 -1.82 -35.74
N SER A 31 -15.25 -2.06 -34.46
CA SER A 31 -16.28 -1.28 -33.73
C SER A 31 -15.93 0.22 -33.74
N GLN A 32 -16.90 1.04 -34.15
CA GLN A 32 -16.75 2.49 -34.26
C GLN A 32 -17.55 3.19 -33.17
N TRP A 33 -17.02 4.32 -32.70
CA TRP A 33 -17.80 5.33 -32.01
C TRP A 33 -18.86 5.86 -32.97
N ILE A 34 -20.11 5.83 -32.54
CA ILE A 34 -21.27 6.30 -33.29
C ILE A 34 -22.03 7.39 -32.54
N TRP A 35 -22.60 8.32 -33.28
CA TRP A 35 -23.46 9.40 -32.80
C TRP A 35 -24.87 9.33 -33.42
N GLY A 36 -25.78 10.11 -32.83
CA GLY A 36 -27.04 10.46 -33.50
C GLY A 36 -26.76 11.06 -34.89
N HIS A 37 -27.63 10.76 -35.85
CA HIS A 37 -27.46 11.20 -37.24
C HIS A 37 -27.43 12.73 -37.45
N TRP A 38 -27.74 13.50 -36.41
CA TRP A 38 -27.79 14.97 -36.39
C TRP A 38 -26.57 15.61 -35.69
N ALA A 39 -25.54 14.85 -35.31
CA ALA A 39 -24.47 15.32 -34.43
C ALA A 39 -23.35 16.16 -35.09
N GLU A 40 -23.53 16.69 -36.31
CA GLU A 40 -22.56 17.53 -37.03
C GLU A 40 -23.15 18.91 -37.38
N GLY A 41 -22.33 19.96 -37.40
CA GLY A 41 -22.72 21.31 -37.84
C GLY A 41 -23.32 22.20 -36.74
N LYS A 42 -24.12 23.21 -37.14
CA LYS A 42 -24.75 24.20 -36.23
C LYS A 42 -25.81 23.60 -35.29
N ASP A 43 -26.21 22.35 -35.52
CA ASP A 43 -27.24 21.62 -34.77
C ASP A 43 -26.67 20.69 -33.67
N ARG A 44 -25.37 20.84 -33.36
CA ARG A 44 -24.70 20.04 -32.33
C ARG A 44 -25.31 20.30 -30.95
N PRO A 45 -25.88 19.30 -30.27
CA PRO A 45 -26.50 19.48 -28.97
C PRO A 45 -25.45 19.77 -27.89
N GLY A 46 -25.77 20.70 -26.98
CA GLY A 46 -24.96 20.98 -25.77
C GLY A 46 -25.18 19.98 -24.63
N ASN A 47 -26.30 19.25 -24.65
CA ASN A 47 -26.63 18.10 -23.81
C ASN A 47 -27.53 17.19 -24.64
N GLU A 48 -27.25 15.89 -24.69
CA GLU A 48 -27.94 14.96 -25.57
C GLU A 48 -28.36 13.66 -24.87
N SER A 49 -29.55 13.17 -25.22
CA SER A 49 -29.96 11.78 -25.06
C SER A 49 -30.20 11.18 -26.45
N CYS A 50 -29.42 10.18 -26.86
CA CYS A 50 -29.56 9.50 -28.14
C CYS A 50 -29.94 8.03 -27.93
N LEU A 51 -30.91 7.55 -28.71
CA LEU A 51 -31.30 6.14 -28.75
C LEU A 51 -30.60 5.47 -29.91
N PHE A 52 -30.02 4.30 -29.67
CA PHE A 52 -29.31 3.47 -30.63
C PHE A 52 -29.96 2.09 -30.69
N ARG A 53 -30.21 1.59 -31.90
CA ARG A 53 -30.85 0.29 -32.12
C ARG A 53 -30.14 -0.50 -33.22
N ALA A 54 -29.85 -1.76 -32.96
CA ALA A 54 -29.34 -2.72 -33.95
C ALA A 54 -30.18 -3.98 -33.94
N THR A 55 -30.65 -4.37 -35.13
CA THR A 55 -31.46 -5.56 -35.37
C THR A 55 -30.61 -6.60 -36.11
N PHE A 56 -30.68 -7.85 -35.69
CA PHE A 56 -29.92 -8.96 -36.29
C PHE A 56 -30.65 -10.28 -36.11
N GLU A 57 -30.30 -11.28 -36.91
CA GLU A 57 -30.90 -12.62 -36.85
C GLU A 57 -29.88 -13.68 -36.45
N LEU A 58 -30.32 -14.67 -35.68
CA LEU A 58 -29.53 -15.84 -35.32
C LEU A 58 -30.22 -17.11 -35.86
N GLY A 59 -29.49 -17.93 -36.62
CA GLY A 59 -30.03 -19.17 -37.19
C GLY A 59 -30.34 -20.26 -36.16
N LYS A 60 -29.72 -20.19 -34.96
CA LYS A 60 -30.00 -21.04 -33.79
C LYS A 60 -29.70 -20.25 -32.51
N GLY A 61 -30.22 -20.71 -31.37
CA GLY A 61 -29.89 -20.16 -30.06
C GLY A 61 -28.38 -20.23 -29.75
N PRO A 62 -27.76 -19.17 -29.18
CA PRO A 62 -26.32 -19.14 -28.94
C PRO A 62 -25.89 -20.00 -27.73
N GLN A 63 -24.71 -20.62 -27.84
CA GLN A 63 -24.03 -21.32 -26.74
C GLN A 63 -23.43 -20.33 -25.72
N SER A 64 -22.94 -19.19 -26.19
CA SER A 64 -22.48 -18.08 -25.36
C SER A 64 -22.77 -16.76 -26.06
N ALA A 65 -23.00 -15.68 -25.31
CA ALA A 65 -23.10 -14.34 -25.89
C ALA A 65 -22.70 -13.26 -24.89
N THR A 66 -21.91 -12.30 -25.35
CA THR A 66 -21.42 -11.18 -24.54
C THR A 66 -21.64 -9.87 -25.28
N LEU A 67 -22.27 -8.90 -24.62
CA LEU A 67 -22.32 -7.51 -25.09
C LEU A 67 -21.26 -6.69 -24.35
N ARG A 68 -20.49 -5.89 -25.09
CA ARG A 68 -19.57 -4.89 -24.53
C ARG A 68 -19.98 -3.52 -25.05
N LEU A 69 -20.09 -2.53 -24.17
CA LEU A 69 -20.37 -1.16 -24.61
C LEU A 69 -19.86 -0.09 -23.65
N SER A 70 -19.60 1.09 -24.19
CA SER A 70 -19.26 2.31 -23.46
C SER A 70 -19.89 3.49 -24.19
N CYS A 71 -20.23 4.54 -23.45
CA CYS A 71 -20.73 5.77 -24.04
C CYS A 71 -20.26 6.99 -23.26
N ASP A 72 -20.41 8.17 -23.85
CA ASP A 72 -20.29 9.43 -23.12
C ASP A 72 -21.25 9.47 -21.93
N ASN A 73 -20.77 10.00 -20.81
CA ASN A 73 -21.39 10.11 -19.48
C ASN A 73 -22.28 8.96 -19.00
N ARG A 74 -23.41 8.60 -19.63
CA ARG A 74 -24.32 7.55 -19.10
C ARG A 74 -24.98 6.73 -20.21
N PHE A 75 -25.13 5.42 -20.02
CA PHE A 75 -26.00 4.58 -20.85
C PHE A 75 -26.98 3.74 -20.05
N GLU A 76 -28.04 3.30 -20.72
CA GLU A 76 -28.88 2.16 -20.37
C GLU A 76 -28.99 1.21 -21.57
N ALA A 77 -28.97 -0.10 -21.34
CA ALA A 77 -28.97 -1.10 -22.41
C ALA A 77 -30.05 -2.18 -22.22
N TRP A 78 -30.61 -2.65 -23.33
CA TRP A 78 -31.62 -3.71 -23.43
C TRP A 78 -31.29 -4.71 -24.53
N ILE A 79 -31.74 -5.96 -24.32
CA ILE A 79 -31.77 -7.02 -25.32
C ILE A 79 -33.20 -7.52 -25.42
N ASN A 80 -33.81 -7.48 -26.61
CA ASN A 80 -35.16 -7.97 -26.86
C ASN A 80 -36.21 -7.44 -25.85
N GLY A 81 -36.14 -6.16 -25.49
CA GLY A 81 -37.03 -5.52 -24.52
C GLY A 81 -36.62 -5.68 -23.05
N GLN A 82 -35.70 -6.59 -22.71
CA GLN A 82 -35.25 -6.81 -21.33
C GLN A 82 -34.03 -5.97 -20.99
N ARG A 83 -34.09 -5.23 -19.87
CA ARG A 83 -32.98 -4.37 -19.41
C ARG A 83 -31.82 -5.22 -18.90
N ILE A 84 -30.60 -4.92 -19.36
CA ILE A 84 -29.39 -5.70 -19.02
C ILE A 84 -28.41 -4.93 -18.13
N GLY A 85 -28.45 -3.60 -18.12
CA GLY A 85 -27.58 -2.79 -17.27
C GLY A 85 -27.50 -1.34 -17.70
N ALA A 86 -26.67 -0.59 -16.98
CA ALA A 86 -26.39 0.83 -17.20
C ALA A 86 -24.92 1.13 -16.86
N GLY A 87 -24.42 2.28 -17.31
CA GLY A 87 -23.09 2.79 -16.97
C GLY A 87 -23.07 4.30 -16.87
N ASP A 88 -22.05 4.84 -16.22
CA ASP A 88 -21.94 6.25 -15.83
C ASP A 88 -20.59 6.92 -16.17
N SER A 89 -19.77 6.27 -16.99
CA SER A 89 -18.49 6.82 -17.44
C SER A 89 -18.04 6.17 -18.74
N TRP A 90 -17.57 6.99 -19.68
CA TRP A 90 -16.96 6.50 -20.92
C TRP A 90 -15.60 5.82 -20.70
N GLN A 91 -14.93 6.15 -19.58
CA GLN A 91 -13.59 5.63 -19.24
C GLN A 91 -13.61 4.18 -18.77
N ARG A 92 -14.80 3.65 -18.45
CA ARG A 92 -15.04 2.26 -18.00
C ARG A 92 -16.10 1.62 -18.88
N GLY A 93 -15.69 0.72 -19.79
CA GLY A 93 -16.62 -0.03 -20.61
C GLY A 93 -17.31 -1.12 -19.81
N ALA A 94 -18.59 -1.36 -20.06
CA ALA A 94 -19.33 -2.44 -19.43
C ALA A 94 -19.34 -3.70 -20.30
N ARG A 95 -19.36 -4.85 -19.63
CA ARG A 95 -19.47 -6.17 -20.26
C ARG A 95 -20.62 -6.95 -19.62
N PHE A 96 -21.54 -7.44 -20.44
CA PHE A 96 -22.73 -8.18 -20.00
C PHE A 96 -22.77 -9.57 -20.65
N ASP A 97 -23.07 -10.61 -19.87
CA ASP A 97 -23.54 -11.89 -20.43
C ASP A 97 -25.00 -11.73 -20.86
N VAL A 98 -25.25 -11.94 -22.15
CA VAL A 98 -26.57 -11.75 -22.77
C VAL A 98 -27.10 -13.05 -23.38
N ARG A 99 -26.45 -14.20 -23.16
CA ARG A 99 -26.81 -15.48 -23.78
C ARG A 99 -28.27 -15.85 -23.53
N ALA A 100 -28.72 -15.75 -22.28
CA ALA A 100 -30.08 -16.12 -21.88
C ALA A 100 -31.18 -15.20 -22.45
N ARG A 101 -30.81 -14.06 -23.04
CA ARG A 101 -31.74 -13.04 -23.54
C ARG A 101 -31.85 -13.02 -25.06
N LEU A 102 -31.03 -13.81 -25.75
CA LEU A 102 -31.07 -13.98 -27.19
C LEU A 102 -31.87 -15.23 -27.56
N ARG A 103 -32.51 -15.19 -28.73
CA ARG A 103 -33.33 -16.28 -29.26
C ARG A 103 -32.97 -16.61 -30.71
N GLU A 104 -33.43 -17.75 -31.18
CA GLU A 104 -33.43 -18.06 -32.62
C GLU A 104 -34.34 -17.07 -33.37
N GLY A 105 -33.93 -16.66 -34.58
CA GLY A 105 -34.60 -15.63 -35.36
C GLY A 105 -34.19 -14.20 -34.96
N LYS A 106 -35.15 -13.26 -35.05
CA LYS A 106 -34.91 -11.81 -34.90
C LYS A 106 -34.59 -11.41 -33.44
N ASN A 107 -33.50 -10.66 -33.29
CA ASN A 107 -33.01 -10.08 -32.04
C ASN A 107 -32.71 -8.59 -32.18
N VAL A 108 -32.75 -7.85 -31.07
CA VAL A 108 -32.48 -6.41 -31.00
C VAL A 108 -31.53 -6.09 -29.84
N VAL A 109 -30.50 -5.30 -30.13
CA VAL A 109 -29.75 -4.52 -29.13
C VAL A 109 -30.28 -3.09 -29.15
N ALA A 110 -30.73 -2.59 -27.99
CA ALA A 110 -31.21 -1.23 -27.83
C ALA A 110 -30.45 -0.53 -26.71
N ILE A 111 -29.94 0.69 -26.96
CA ILE A 111 -29.10 1.44 -26.02
C ILE A 111 -29.56 2.89 -26.00
N ARG A 112 -29.76 3.46 -24.82
CA ARG A 112 -29.93 4.90 -24.62
C ARG A 112 -28.63 5.45 -24.08
N ALA A 113 -27.97 6.34 -24.82
CA ALA A 113 -26.76 7.03 -24.38
C ALA A 113 -27.07 8.50 -24.05
N ARG A 114 -26.36 9.06 -23.07
CA ARG A 114 -26.55 10.44 -22.62
C ARG A 114 -25.22 11.13 -22.36
N ASN A 115 -25.00 12.30 -22.95
CA ASN A 115 -23.85 13.16 -22.69
C ASN A 115 -24.30 14.48 -22.08
N ASP A 116 -23.63 14.91 -21.00
CA ASP A 116 -23.98 16.09 -20.23
C ASP A 116 -23.46 17.42 -20.83
N SER A 117 -22.54 17.36 -21.80
CA SER A 117 -21.88 18.54 -22.37
C SER A 117 -21.67 18.49 -23.89
N GLY A 118 -22.36 17.59 -24.60
CA GLY A 118 -22.18 17.42 -26.05
C GLY A 118 -22.97 16.24 -26.64
N PRO A 119 -22.60 15.77 -27.83
CA PRO A 119 -23.22 14.59 -28.45
C PRO A 119 -22.92 13.30 -27.70
N ALA A 120 -23.89 12.39 -27.60
CA ALA A 120 -23.77 11.11 -26.91
C ALA A 120 -23.07 10.06 -27.79
N GLY A 121 -21.74 9.98 -27.70
CA GLY A 121 -20.93 8.93 -28.33
C GLY A 121 -21.21 7.56 -27.74
N LEU A 122 -21.40 6.55 -28.58
CA LEU A 122 -21.56 5.14 -28.20
C LEU A 122 -20.54 4.27 -28.95
N ILE A 123 -19.92 3.33 -28.26
CA ILE A 123 -19.23 2.20 -28.88
C ILE A 123 -19.75 0.91 -28.26
N ALA A 124 -20.10 -0.07 -29.09
CA ALA A 124 -20.69 -1.32 -28.63
C ALA A 124 -20.37 -2.47 -29.56
N TRP A 125 -20.26 -3.69 -29.03
CA TRP A 125 -20.34 -4.89 -29.83
C TRP A 125 -20.88 -6.09 -29.05
N LEU A 126 -21.70 -6.88 -29.71
CA LEU A 126 -22.17 -8.18 -29.24
C LEU A 126 -21.38 -9.27 -29.94
N GLN A 127 -20.90 -10.25 -29.19
CA GLN A 127 -20.26 -11.45 -29.72
C GLN A 127 -21.00 -12.68 -29.20
N ALA A 128 -21.47 -13.54 -30.09
CA ALA A 128 -22.17 -14.77 -29.78
C ALA A 128 -21.51 -15.97 -30.47
N GLN A 129 -21.46 -17.11 -29.80
CA GLN A 129 -21.09 -18.40 -30.40
C GLN A 129 -22.37 -19.18 -30.72
N VAL A 130 -22.62 -19.46 -31.98
CA VAL A 130 -23.85 -20.10 -32.46
C VAL A 130 -23.52 -21.49 -33.05
N PRO A 131 -24.24 -22.55 -32.65
CA PRO A 131 -24.05 -23.89 -33.22
C PRO A 131 -24.20 -23.89 -34.74
N GLY A 132 -23.22 -24.45 -35.46
CA GLY A 132 -23.23 -24.55 -36.92
C GLY A 132 -22.90 -23.25 -37.68
N SER A 133 -23.20 -22.09 -37.12
CA SER A 133 -22.88 -20.78 -37.72
C SER A 133 -21.57 -20.15 -37.22
N GLY A 134 -20.95 -20.73 -36.18
CA GLY A 134 -19.70 -20.22 -35.61
C GLY A 134 -19.88 -18.93 -34.81
N ARG A 135 -18.89 -18.04 -34.85
CA ARG A 135 -18.88 -16.79 -34.09
C ARG A 135 -19.61 -15.68 -34.83
N VAL A 136 -20.75 -15.23 -34.29
CA VAL A 136 -21.52 -14.08 -34.78
C VAL A 136 -21.12 -12.83 -34.02
N ARG A 137 -20.93 -11.70 -34.71
CA ARG A 137 -20.55 -10.43 -34.09
C ARG A 137 -21.35 -9.26 -34.67
N ILE A 138 -21.93 -8.45 -33.79
CA ILE A 138 -22.68 -7.25 -34.12
C ILE A 138 -21.90 -6.06 -33.57
N GLU A 139 -21.33 -5.23 -34.41
CA GLU A 139 -20.47 -4.11 -34.01
C GLU A 139 -21.18 -2.77 -34.22
N SER A 140 -20.91 -1.77 -33.39
CA SER A 140 -21.36 -0.40 -33.57
C SER A 140 -20.70 0.21 -34.81
N GLY A 141 -21.54 0.83 -35.64
CA GLY A 141 -21.15 1.43 -36.92
C GLY A 141 -22.36 2.05 -37.60
N ALA A 142 -22.19 2.51 -38.84
CA ALA A 142 -23.24 3.21 -39.60
C ALA A 142 -24.52 2.37 -39.86
N SER A 143 -24.49 1.06 -39.61
CA SER A 143 -25.67 0.18 -39.73
C SER A 143 -26.65 0.30 -38.55
N TRP A 144 -26.23 0.89 -37.44
CA TRP A 144 -27.11 1.12 -36.29
C TRP A 144 -28.08 2.25 -36.60
N LYS A 145 -29.28 2.20 -36.03
CA LYS A 145 -30.31 3.24 -36.20
C LYS A 145 -30.39 4.15 -34.99
N THR A 146 -30.77 5.41 -35.20
CA THR A 146 -30.82 6.45 -34.16
C THR A 146 -32.13 7.23 -34.12
N ALA A 147 -32.56 7.61 -32.91
CA ALA A 147 -33.69 8.50 -32.65
C ALA A 147 -33.48 9.36 -31.39
N LYS A 148 -34.15 10.51 -31.32
CA LYS A 148 -34.09 11.43 -30.17
C LYS A 148 -35.03 10.98 -29.04
N ASP A 149 -36.26 10.67 -29.41
CA ASP A 149 -37.34 10.41 -28.46
C ASP A 149 -37.68 8.93 -28.37
N ALA A 150 -37.90 8.46 -27.13
CA ALA A 150 -38.29 7.09 -26.89
C ALA A 150 -39.78 6.93 -27.16
N THR A 151 -40.12 6.19 -28.21
CA THR A 151 -41.49 5.72 -28.44
C THR A 151 -41.76 4.46 -27.61
N PRO A 152 -43.00 4.15 -27.21
CA PRO A 152 -43.32 2.89 -26.56
C PRO A 152 -42.74 1.70 -27.33
N ASP A 153 -42.24 0.70 -26.60
CA ASP A 153 -41.74 -0.56 -27.15
C ASP A 153 -40.53 -0.49 -28.09
N TRP A 154 -39.86 0.66 -28.21
CA TRP A 154 -38.66 0.84 -29.05
C TRP A 154 -37.48 -0.10 -28.74
N THR A 155 -37.52 -0.84 -27.62
CA THR A 155 -36.52 -1.84 -27.23
C THR A 155 -36.89 -3.27 -27.63
N LYS A 156 -38.15 -3.52 -28.05
CA LYS A 156 -38.68 -4.84 -28.43
C LYS A 156 -38.41 -5.19 -29.89
N THR A 157 -38.43 -6.47 -30.23
CA THR A 157 -38.13 -7.00 -31.58
C THR A 157 -39.13 -6.60 -32.65
N ASP A 158 -40.38 -6.34 -32.24
CA ASP A 158 -41.51 -6.17 -33.16
C ASP A 158 -41.78 -4.69 -33.46
N PHE A 159 -41.02 -3.80 -32.82
CA PHE A 159 -41.05 -2.38 -33.10
C PHE A 159 -40.56 -2.07 -34.53
N ASP A 160 -41.33 -1.27 -35.25
CA ASP A 160 -40.99 -0.77 -36.57
C ASP A 160 -40.03 0.43 -36.47
N ASP A 161 -38.77 0.19 -36.79
CA ASP A 161 -37.71 1.21 -36.85
C ASP A 161 -37.47 1.74 -38.27
N SER A 162 -38.39 1.54 -39.21
CA SER A 162 -38.29 2.03 -40.59
C SER A 162 -38.12 3.55 -40.67
N GLY A 163 -38.74 4.29 -39.75
CA GLY A 163 -38.59 5.75 -39.63
C GLY A 163 -37.30 6.23 -38.96
N TRP A 164 -36.48 5.34 -38.39
CA TRP A 164 -35.22 5.72 -37.74
C TRP A 164 -34.09 5.79 -38.76
N ARG A 165 -33.22 6.79 -38.62
CA ARG A 165 -32.09 7.00 -39.55
C ARG A 165 -30.80 6.35 -39.03
N ALA A 166 -29.93 5.97 -39.96
CA ALA A 166 -28.62 5.39 -39.70
C ALA A 166 -27.74 6.29 -38.82
N ALA A 167 -27.00 5.71 -37.88
CA ALA A 167 -26.06 6.37 -37.00
C ALA A 167 -24.89 6.94 -37.79
N LYS A 168 -24.31 8.03 -37.30
CA LYS A 168 -23.08 8.58 -37.88
C LYS A 168 -21.87 7.90 -37.23
N ALA A 169 -20.99 7.30 -38.01
CA ALA A 169 -19.73 6.74 -37.52
C ALA A 169 -18.65 7.84 -37.43
N PHE A 170 -17.98 7.92 -36.28
CA PHE A 170 -16.98 8.95 -35.99
C PHE A 170 -15.54 8.43 -36.08
N GLY A 171 -15.23 7.30 -35.45
CA GLY A 171 -13.87 6.77 -35.40
C GLY A 171 -13.77 5.42 -34.71
N LEU A 172 -12.63 4.74 -34.82
CA LEU A 172 -12.41 3.43 -34.19
C LEU A 172 -12.18 3.58 -32.67
N MET A 173 -12.25 2.46 -31.94
CA MET A 173 -11.75 2.39 -30.57
C MET A 173 -10.30 2.91 -30.48
N GLY A 174 -10.03 3.88 -29.61
CA GLY A 174 -8.74 4.58 -29.56
C GLY A 174 -8.80 6.05 -29.99
N THR A 175 -9.82 6.46 -30.73
CA THR A 175 -9.98 7.85 -31.20
C THR A 175 -10.23 8.81 -30.01
N ALA A 176 -9.55 9.96 -30.00
CA ALA A 176 -9.78 11.02 -29.03
C ALA A 176 -11.21 11.61 -29.18
N PRO A 177 -11.88 12.01 -28.08
CA PRO A 177 -11.36 12.16 -26.72
C PRO A 177 -11.30 10.86 -25.89
N TRP A 178 -11.85 9.75 -26.40
CA TRP A 178 -12.10 8.55 -25.59
C TRP A 178 -10.92 7.59 -25.40
N GLY A 179 -9.93 7.62 -26.30
CA GLY A 179 -8.81 6.68 -26.23
C GLY A 179 -9.25 5.21 -26.28
N ARG A 180 -8.45 4.28 -25.73
CA ARG A 180 -8.82 2.85 -25.62
C ARG A 180 -9.65 2.62 -24.35
N VAL A 181 -10.89 2.16 -24.51
CA VAL A 181 -11.78 1.79 -23.39
C VAL A 181 -11.50 0.34 -22.97
N GLY A 182 -11.32 0.12 -21.66
CA GLY A 182 -11.18 -1.22 -21.09
C GLY A 182 -12.56 -1.86 -20.81
N PHE A 183 -12.68 -3.16 -21.06
CA PHE A 183 -13.89 -3.95 -20.81
C PHE A 183 -13.50 -5.23 -20.08
N GLY A 184 -13.92 -5.37 -18.84
CA GLY A 184 -13.40 -6.40 -17.94
C GLY A 184 -13.48 -7.85 -18.30
N ALA A 185 -12.81 -8.64 -17.45
CA ALA A 185 -13.17 -10.04 -17.26
C ALA A 185 -14.65 -10.11 -16.85
N PRO A 186 -15.42 -11.10 -17.33
CA PRO A 186 -16.72 -11.33 -16.73
C PRO A 186 -16.45 -11.71 -15.27
N GLN A 187 -17.11 -11.06 -14.30
CA GLN A 187 -17.10 -11.59 -12.95
C GLN A 187 -17.77 -12.97 -12.98
N ALA A 188 -16.95 -14.01 -12.92
CA ALA A 188 -17.45 -15.34 -12.60
C ALA A 188 -17.97 -15.28 -11.15
N PRO A 189 -19.15 -15.83 -10.88
CA PRO A 189 -19.77 -15.76 -9.57
C PRO A 189 -18.90 -16.49 -8.54
N ALA A 190 -18.72 -15.90 -7.36
CA ALA A 190 -18.29 -16.67 -6.19
C ALA A 190 -19.42 -17.62 -5.81
N ARG A 191 -19.12 -18.92 -5.75
CA ARG A 191 -19.98 -19.97 -5.22
C ARG A 191 -19.50 -20.32 -3.81
N PRO A 192 -20.34 -20.91 -2.95
CA PRO A 192 -19.92 -21.33 -1.60
C PRO A 192 -18.65 -22.20 -1.57
N GLN A 193 -18.44 -23.02 -2.61
CA GLN A 193 -17.25 -23.84 -2.82
C GLN A 193 -15.94 -23.06 -3.07
N ASP A 194 -16.04 -21.77 -3.40
CA ASP A 194 -14.90 -20.89 -3.62
C ASP A 194 -14.46 -20.17 -2.32
N PHE A 195 -15.10 -20.51 -1.20
CA PHE A 195 -14.79 -20.00 0.13
C PHE A 195 -14.04 -21.04 0.97
N ALA A 196 -13.12 -20.55 1.79
CA ALA A 196 -12.34 -21.32 2.75
C ALA A 196 -12.73 -20.88 4.18
N PRO A 197 -13.76 -21.49 4.78
CA PRO A 197 -14.08 -21.31 6.19
C PRO A 197 -13.04 -22.00 7.09
N LEU A 198 -12.94 -21.57 8.35
CA LEU A 198 -12.20 -22.32 9.35
C LEU A 198 -12.74 -23.76 9.51
N PRO A 199 -11.91 -24.74 9.91
CA PRO A 199 -12.35 -26.11 10.14
C PRO A 199 -13.58 -26.18 11.06
N GLY A 200 -14.56 -27.00 10.67
CA GLY A 200 -15.84 -27.17 11.38
C GLY A 200 -16.90 -26.12 11.05
N PHE A 201 -16.56 -25.06 10.31
CA PHE A 201 -17.52 -24.11 9.78
C PHE A 201 -17.99 -24.50 8.38
N LEU A 202 -19.28 -24.24 8.11
CA LEU A 202 -19.95 -24.53 6.85
C LEU A 202 -20.56 -23.25 6.28
N VAL A 203 -20.42 -23.05 4.98
CA VAL A 203 -21.02 -21.91 4.28
C VAL A 203 -22.12 -22.40 3.34
N GLN A 204 -23.29 -21.77 3.45
CA GLN A 204 -24.44 -22.04 2.60
C GLN A 204 -24.92 -20.73 1.95
N GLU A 205 -25.18 -20.73 0.65
CA GLU A 205 -25.93 -19.64 0.00
C GLU A 205 -27.41 -19.81 0.35
N VAL A 206 -28.01 -18.80 1.00
CA VAL A 206 -29.39 -18.82 1.48
C VAL A 206 -30.31 -17.90 0.70
N ALA A 207 -29.77 -16.91 -0.03
CA ALA A 207 -30.54 -16.13 -0.99
C ALA A 207 -29.69 -15.79 -2.21
N SER A 208 -30.23 -16.01 -3.41
CA SER A 208 -29.57 -15.74 -4.68
C SER A 208 -30.44 -14.86 -5.58
N GLY A 209 -29.86 -14.25 -6.62
CA GLY A 209 -30.63 -13.45 -7.58
C GLY A 209 -31.14 -12.08 -7.07
N VAL A 210 -30.76 -11.68 -5.85
CA VAL A 210 -31.20 -10.46 -5.16
C VAL A 210 -30.41 -9.19 -5.54
N GLY A 211 -29.55 -9.27 -6.55
CA GLY A 211 -28.70 -8.16 -7.00
C GLY A 211 -27.46 -7.95 -6.12
N SER A 212 -26.72 -6.86 -6.39
CA SER A 212 -25.55 -6.45 -5.58
C SER A 212 -26.03 -5.90 -4.24
N LEU A 213 -25.75 -6.60 -3.13
CA LEU A 213 -26.17 -6.19 -1.79
C LEU A 213 -25.07 -5.40 -1.08
N ILE A 214 -25.45 -4.37 -0.32
CA ILE A 214 -24.50 -3.48 0.36
C ILE A 214 -24.73 -3.35 1.87
N ASN A 215 -25.85 -3.86 2.40
CA ASN A 215 -26.17 -3.84 3.82
C ASN A 215 -27.30 -4.85 4.13
N LEU A 216 -27.39 -5.36 5.37
CA LEU A 216 -28.54 -6.12 5.87
C LEU A 216 -28.87 -5.83 7.34
N CYS A 217 -30.16 -6.01 7.69
CA CYS A 217 -30.60 -6.13 9.08
C CYS A 217 -31.70 -7.21 9.20
N LEU A 218 -32.21 -7.46 10.41
CA LEU A 218 -33.30 -8.41 10.67
C LEU A 218 -34.53 -7.67 11.20
N ASP A 219 -35.73 -8.10 10.80
CA ASP A 219 -36.99 -7.63 11.40
C ASP A 219 -37.35 -8.34 12.72
N ASP A 220 -38.46 -7.93 13.36
CA ASP A 220 -38.95 -8.51 14.61
C ASP A 220 -39.36 -10.01 14.49
N ARG A 221 -39.37 -10.57 13.28
CA ARG A 221 -39.59 -12.01 13.03
C ARG A 221 -38.30 -12.74 12.65
N GLY A 222 -37.17 -12.05 12.58
CA GLY A 222 -35.88 -12.61 12.17
C GLY A 222 -35.72 -12.74 10.65
N ARG A 223 -36.56 -12.09 9.84
CA ARG A 223 -36.42 -12.10 8.37
C ARG A 223 -35.40 -11.05 7.93
N PRO A 224 -34.50 -11.38 6.98
CA PRO A 224 -33.54 -10.41 6.46
C PRO A 224 -34.22 -9.29 5.68
N ILE A 225 -33.82 -8.06 6.00
CA ILE A 225 -34.06 -6.86 5.20
C ILE A 225 -32.72 -6.46 4.59
N VAL A 226 -32.64 -6.36 3.27
CA VAL A 226 -31.39 -6.13 2.54
C VAL A 226 -31.46 -4.88 1.67
N SER A 227 -30.32 -4.19 1.55
CA SER A 227 -30.17 -3.02 0.69
C SER A 227 -29.51 -3.40 -0.63
N VAL A 228 -30.19 -3.12 -1.75
CA VAL A 228 -29.64 -3.31 -3.09
C VAL A 228 -28.88 -2.04 -3.51
N GLU A 229 -27.65 -2.20 -4.00
CA GLU A 229 -26.83 -1.11 -4.53
C GLU A 229 -27.57 -0.34 -5.63
N ARG A 230 -27.73 0.98 -5.48
CA ARG A 230 -28.52 1.84 -6.39
C ARG A 230 -29.99 1.41 -6.53
N GLY A 231 -30.46 0.52 -5.67
CA GLY A 231 -31.77 -0.11 -5.71
C GLY A 231 -32.58 0.15 -4.45
N ALA A 232 -33.69 -0.58 -4.35
CA ALA A 232 -34.63 -0.53 -3.23
C ALA A 232 -34.11 -1.35 -2.03
N VAL A 233 -34.78 -1.19 -0.89
CA VAL A 233 -34.68 -2.10 0.25
C VAL A 233 -35.69 -3.22 0.08
N LEU A 234 -35.23 -4.46 0.21
CA LEU A 234 -36.04 -5.68 0.05
C LEU A 234 -36.17 -6.40 1.39
N ARG A 235 -37.28 -7.12 1.58
CA ARG A 235 -37.42 -8.11 2.67
C ARG A 235 -37.45 -9.50 2.06
N LEU A 236 -36.57 -10.37 2.53
CA LEU A 236 -36.44 -11.75 2.05
C LEU A 236 -37.45 -12.66 2.75
N LEU A 237 -37.98 -13.62 2.01
CA LEU A 237 -39.05 -14.52 2.44
C LEU A 237 -38.62 -15.98 2.24
N ASP A 238 -38.66 -16.72 3.34
CA ASP A 238 -38.53 -18.17 3.40
C ASP A 238 -39.96 -18.74 3.33
N ASN A 239 -40.31 -19.36 2.20
CA ASN A 239 -41.69 -19.73 1.90
C ASN A 239 -42.05 -21.12 2.41
N ASP A 240 -41.06 -21.99 2.62
CA ASP A 240 -41.25 -23.38 3.04
C ASP A 240 -40.65 -23.68 4.43
N GLY A 241 -39.95 -22.71 5.03
CA GLY A 241 -39.36 -22.82 6.37
C GLY A 241 -38.06 -23.61 6.38
N ASP A 242 -37.41 -23.83 5.23
CA ASP A 242 -36.17 -24.60 5.12
C ASP A 242 -34.90 -23.79 5.49
N GLY A 243 -35.07 -22.50 5.78
CA GLY A 243 -34.01 -21.57 6.13
C GLY A 243 -33.32 -20.92 4.92
N LYS A 244 -33.78 -21.17 3.69
CA LYS A 244 -33.43 -20.40 2.49
C LYS A 244 -34.52 -19.37 2.21
N TYR A 245 -34.18 -18.40 1.37
CA TYR A 245 -35.06 -17.30 1.01
C TYR A 245 -35.27 -17.31 -0.51
N GLU A 246 -36.35 -17.95 -0.95
CA GLU A 246 -36.65 -18.18 -2.38
C GLU A 246 -37.25 -16.95 -3.05
N SER A 247 -37.87 -16.08 -2.24
CA SER A 247 -38.58 -14.91 -2.74
C SER A 247 -38.30 -13.67 -1.88
N HIS A 248 -38.74 -12.52 -2.39
CA HIS A 248 -38.60 -11.27 -1.68
C HIS A 248 -39.76 -10.34 -2.04
N GLU A 249 -40.03 -9.38 -1.15
CA GLU A 249 -40.91 -8.25 -1.42
C GLU A 249 -40.13 -6.94 -1.31
N THR A 250 -40.64 -5.88 -1.93
CA THR A 250 -40.07 -4.54 -1.75
C THR A 250 -40.49 -4.01 -0.38
N PHE A 251 -39.54 -3.79 0.51
CA PHE A 251 -39.81 -3.14 1.79
C PHE A 251 -39.92 -1.63 1.62
N CYS A 252 -38.98 -0.99 0.92
CA CYS A 252 -39.02 0.44 0.64
C CYS A 252 -38.32 0.75 -0.70
N SER A 253 -38.99 1.48 -1.59
CA SER A 253 -38.43 1.95 -2.86
C SER A 253 -38.01 3.42 -2.84
N LEU A 254 -38.38 4.16 -1.78
CA LEU A 254 -38.15 5.60 -1.65
C LEU A 254 -36.72 5.95 -1.24
N VAL A 255 -36.14 5.16 -0.33
CA VAL A 255 -34.77 5.35 0.16
C VAL A 255 -33.91 4.25 -0.47
N LYS A 256 -32.87 4.66 -1.19
CA LYS A 256 -32.04 3.78 -2.03
C LYS A 256 -30.58 3.82 -1.62
N SER A 257 -29.83 2.80 -2.04
CA SER A 257 -28.40 2.64 -1.72
C SER A 257 -28.13 2.78 -0.23
N CYS A 258 -28.97 2.16 0.61
CA CYS A 258 -28.85 2.29 2.05
C CYS A 258 -27.57 1.58 2.53
N GLN A 259 -26.68 2.31 3.19
CA GLN A 259 -25.42 1.78 3.74
C GLN A 259 -25.52 1.49 5.25
N GLY A 260 -26.65 1.83 5.87
CA GLY A 260 -27.01 1.44 7.22
C GLY A 260 -28.50 1.13 7.30
N LEU A 261 -28.84 -0.01 7.90
CA LEU A 261 -30.21 -0.44 8.15
C LEU A 261 -30.37 -0.90 9.60
N LEU A 262 -31.45 -0.46 10.24
CA LEU A 262 -31.84 -0.90 11.58
C LEU A 262 -33.36 -1.03 11.65
N TYR A 263 -33.86 -2.26 11.78
CA TYR A 263 -35.27 -2.46 12.11
C TYR A 263 -35.44 -2.34 13.63
N SER A 264 -36.33 -1.46 14.05
CA SER A 264 -36.60 -1.23 15.48
C SER A 264 -37.97 -0.61 15.64
N ARG A 265 -38.70 -1.03 16.69
CA ARG A 265 -40.00 -0.45 17.09
C ARG A 265 -41.00 -0.39 15.93
N GLY A 266 -41.21 -1.51 15.23
CA GLY A 266 -42.21 -1.62 14.16
C GLY A 266 -41.91 -0.82 12.90
N GLY A 267 -40.63 -0.61 12.56
CA GLY A 267 -40.25 0.04 11.31
C GLY A 267 -38.74 0.08 11.10
N LEU A 268 -38.33 0.67 9.99
CA LEU A 268 -36.95 0.70 9.52
C LEU A 268 -36.34 2.09 9.64
N TYR A 269 -35.17 2.17 10.27
CA TYR A 269 -34.23 3.26 10.12
C TYR A 269 -33.27 2.93 8.98
N ALA A 270 -33.13 3.85 8.02
CA ALA A 270 -32.31 3.65 6.83
C ALA A 270 -31.44 4.88 6.55
N VAL A 271 -30.12 4.69 6.50
CA VAL A 271 -29.15 5.70 6.07
C VAL A 271 -28.93 5.54 4.57
N GLY A 272 -29.48 6.46 3.77
CA GLY A 272 -29.52 6.30 2.32
C GLY A 272 -29.87 7.56 1.53
N ALA A 273 -29.98 7.41 0.21
CA ALA A 273 -30.45 8.46 -0.69
C ALA A 273 -31.98 8.40 -0.77
N GLY A 274 -32.66 9.36 -0.13
CA GLY A 274 -34.11 9.42 -0.09
C GLY A 274 -34.72 10.67 -0.74
N PRO A 275 -36.04 10.87 -0.60
CA PRO A 275 -36.78 11.95 -1.26
C PRO A 275 -36.31 13.37 -0.89
N LYS A 276 -35.65 13.52 0.26
CA LYS A 276 -35.11 14.80 0.77
C LYS A 276 -33.57 14.86 0.70
N GLY A 277 -32.95 14.02 -0.13
CA GLY A 277 -31.51 13.89 -0.30
C GLY A 277 -30.90 12.77 0.53
N THR A 278 -29.59 12.82 0.75
CA THR A 278 -28.90 11.85 1.62
C THR A 278 -29.22 12.12 3.09
N GLY A 279 -29.62 11.09 3.83
CA GLY A 279 -30.01 11.24 5.23
C GLY A 279 -30.31 9.94 5.94
N LEU A 280 -30.54 10.04 7.25
CA LEU A 280 -31.21 9.03 8.06
C LEU A 280 -32.73 9.20 7.89
N TYR A 281 -33.39 8.15 7.44
CA TYR A 281 -34.83 8.08 7.25
C TYR A 281 -35.48 7.07 8.19
N ARG A 282 -36.72 7.35 8.59
CA ARG A 282 -37.62 6.43 9.28
C ARG A 282 -38.75 6.04 8.33
N ILE A 283 -38.99 4.74 8.19
CA ILE A 283 -40.06 4.14 7.37
C ILE A 283 -40.86 3.22 8.29
N GLU A 284 -42.14 3.49 8.49
CA GLU A 284 -42.99 2.68 9.37
C GLU A 284 -43.46 1.40 8.66
N GLU A 285 -43.57 0.29 9.40
CA GLU A 285 -44.08 -0.99 8.86
C GLU A 285 -45.50 -0.83 8.30
N SER A 286 -46.33 -0.02 8.96
CA SER A 286 -47.72 0.27 8.56
C SER A 286 -47.82 1.18 7.33
N SER A 287 -46.76 1.91 6.97
CA SER A 287 -46.76 2.92 5.92
C SER A 287 -45.43 2.93 5.16
N ARG A 288 -45.17 1.84 4.42
CA ARG A 288 -43.91 1.63 3.67
C ARG A 288 -43.75 2.52 2.43
N ASN A 289 -44.80 3.26 2.07
CA ASN A 289 -44.85 4.23 0.98
C ASN A 289 -44.53 5.66 1.44
N GLU A 290 -44.12 5.85 2.70
CA GLU A 290 -43.66 7.13 3.23
C GLU A 290 -42.27 6.97 3.88
N ALA A 291 -41.42 8.00 3.74
CA ALA A 291 -40.10 8.03 4.35
C ALA A 291 -39.87 9.37 5.05
N ARG A 292 -39.88 9.38 6.38
CA ARG A 292 -39.65 10.57 7.21
C ARG A 292 -38.16 10.81 7.40
N LEU A 293 -37.64 11.94 6.95
CA LEU A 293 -36.26 12.34 7.23
C LEU A 293 -36.10 12.67 8.72
N ILE A 294 -35.16 12.00 9.39
CA ILE A 294 -34.73 12.30 10.77
C ILE A 294 -33.58 13.31 10.75
N GLY A 295 -32.62 13.15 9.85
CA GLY A 295 -31.56 14.14 9.64
C GLY A 295 -30.78 13.93 8.36
N GLY A 296 -30.28 15.03 7.79
CA GLY A 296 -29.62 15.04 6.49
C GLY A 296 -28.09 15.09 6.58
N PHE A 297 -27.44 14.58 5.54
CA PHE A 297 -25.99 14.59 5.37
C PHE A 297 -25.57 15.27 4.05
N SER A 298 -24.33 15.75 3.97
CA SER A 298 -23.69 16.24 2.74
C SER A 298 -22.83 15.15 2.07
N GLY A 299 -22.45 15.35 0.81
CA GLY A 299 -21.48 14.49 0.11
C GLY A 299 -22.05 13.29 -0.63
N GLY A 300 -23.34 12.97 -0.47
CA GLY A 300 -24.00 11.86 -1.16
C GLY A 300 -23.76 10.49 -0.52
N MET A 301 -24.31 9.43 -1.14
CA MET A 301 -24.01 8.04 -0.79
C MET A 301 -22.78 7.57 -1.57
N GLY A 302 -21.63 7.53 -0.92
CA GLY A 302 -20.34 7.13 -1.52
C GLY A 302 -19.58 6.18 -0.60
N GLU A 303 -18.36 5.80 -0.97
CA GLU A 303 -17.52 4.91 -0.16
C GLU A 303 -17.07 5.53 1.17
N HIS A 304 -17.08 6.87 1.24
CA HIS A 304 -16.77 7.68 2.42
C HIS A 304 -18.00 8.46 2.89
N GLY A 305 -19.16 7.85 2.71
CA GLY A 305 -20.48 8.43 2.95
C GLY A 305 -20.93 8.33 4.41
N PRO A 306 -22.20 8.63 4.68
CA PRO A 306 -22.85 8.17 5.90
C PRO A 306 -23.16 6.68 5.77
N HIS A 307 -22.78 5.88 6.77
CA HIS A 307 -22.82 4.42 6.68
C HIS A 307 -23.82 3.81 7.66
N ALA A 308 -23.32 3.15 8.71
CA ALA A 308 -24.15 2.35 9.59
C ALA A 308 -25.02 3.16 10.54
N VAL A 309 -26.14 2.55 10.96
CA VAL A 309 -26.98 2.99 12.07
C VAL A 309 -27.26 1.79 12.97
N ILE A 310 -26.97 1.92 14.26
CA ILE A 310 -27.24 0.90 15.28
C ILE A 310 -27.99 1.48 16.46
N GLU A 311 -28.60 0.62 17.27
CA GLU A 311 -29.18 1.00 18.54
C GLU A 311 -28.16 0.89 19.68
N GLY A 312 -28.11 1.91 20.53
CA GLY A 312 -27.29 1.91 21.74
C GLY A 312 -28.05 1.43 22.99
N PRO A 313 -27.32 1.09 24.07
CA PRO A 313 -27.91 0.64 25.33
C PRO A 313 -28.64 1.74 26.12
N ASP A 314 -28.62 2.98 25.63
CA ASP A 314 -29.15 4.20 26.22
C ASP A 314 -30.40 4.74 25.48
N ASP A 315 -31.07 3.89 24.69
CA ASP A 315 -32.23 4.21 23.85
C ASP A 315 -31.96 5.29 22.76
N ARG A 316 -30.69 5.48 22.41
CA ARG A 316 -30.25 6.37 21.33
C ARG A 316 -29.80 5.61 20.10
N LEU A 317 -29.84 6.28 18.95
CA LEU A 317 -29.30 5.78 17.69
C LEU A 317 -27.86 6.22 17.54
N TYR A 318 -26.98 5.30 17.14
CA TYR A 318 -25.59 5.59 16.84
C TYR A 318 -25.35 5.48 15.35
N ILE A 319 -24.67 6.47 14.77
CA ILE A 319 -24.39 6.53 13.33
C ILE A 319 -22.90 6.79 13.11
N VAL A 320 -22.30 6.12 12.15
CA VAL A 320 -20.94 6.43 11.69
C VAL A 320 -20.97 7.08 10.31
N ILE A 321 -20.19 8.14 10.15
CA ILE A 321 -20.01 8.82 8.86
C ILE A 321 -18.53 8.97 8.51
N GLY A 322 -18.20 8.79 7.23
CA GLY A 322 -16.84 8.97 6.71
C GLY A 322 -16.43 10.44 6.58
N ASN A 323 -15.13 10.67 6.38
CA ASN A 323 -14.51 12.00 6.31
C ASN A 323 -14.99 12.89 5.13
N HIS A 324 -15.66 12.33 4.11
CA HIS A 324 -16.26 13.13 3.03
C HIS A 324 -17.69 13.60 3.36
N THR A 325 -18.23 13.18 4.49
CA THR A 325 -19.59 13.45 4.90
C THR A 325 -19.63 14.36 6.12
N LYS A 326 -20.63 15.26 6.13
CA LYS A 326 -20.95 16.08 7.29
C LYS A 326 -22.43 15.96 7.59
N MET A 327 -22.78 15.97 8.87
CA MET A 327 -24.17 16.18 9.28
C MET A 327 -24.62 17.61 8.94
N LYS A 328 -25.89 17.79 8.61
CA LYS A 328 -26.50 19.13 8.44
C LYS A 328 -27.00 19.72 9.76
N ALA A 329 -27.24 18.87 10.76
CA ALA A 329 -27.64 19.31 12.09
C ALA A 329 -26.50 20.05 12.81
N LYS A 330 -26.85 20.93 13.75
CA LYS A 330 -25.87 21.53 14.66
C LYS A 330 -25.51 20.50 15.73
N TRP A 331 -24.26 20.55 16.16
CA TRP A 331 -23.77 19.71 17.25
C TRP A 331 -24.42 20.15 18.55
N SER A 332 -24.80 19.19 19.38
CA SER A 332 -25.29 19.42 20.73
C SER A 332 -24.16 19.92 21.61
N GLU A 333 -24.47 20.84 22.54
CA GLU A 333 -23.53 21.25 23.60
C GLU A 333 -23.17 20.10 24.54
N ARG A 334 -23.91 19.00 24.52
CA ARG A 334 -23.60 17.78 25.26
C ARG A 334 -22.65 16.84 24.51
N SER A 335 -22.20 17.21 23.31
CA SER A 335 -21.26 16.37 22.53
C SER A 335 -19.99 16.09 23.35
N PRO A 336 -19.62 14.81 23.53
CA PRO A 336 -18.35 14.46 24.16
C PRO A 336 -17.14 15.04 23.42
N LEU A 337 -17.12 15.00 22.09
CA LEU A 337 -16.07 15.65 21.30
C LEU A 337 -16.39 17.13 21.08
N LYS A 338 -15.64 18.01 21.76
CA LYS A 338 -15.74 19.48 21.58
C LYS A 338 -14.50 20.12 20.96
N ILE A 339 -13.31 19.69 21.37
CA ILE A 339 -12.05 20.27 20.93
C ILE A 339 -11.39 19.35 19.90
N TYR A 340 -11.32 19.82 18.66
CA TYR A 340 -10.60 19.18 17.56
C TYR A 340 -9.94 20.25 16.70
N TYR A 341 -8.78 19.95 16.13
CA TYR A 341 -8.00 20.89 15.35
C TYR A 341 -6.99 20.15 14.46
N GLU A 342 -6.43 20.86 13.48
CA GLU A 342 -5.50 20.27 12.50
C GLU A 342 -4.18 19.86 13.15
N GLY A 343 -3.65 20.72 14.03
CA GLY A 343 -2.52 20.42 14.94
C GLY A 343 -1.27 19.84 14.29
N HIS A 344 -1.02 20.21 13.03
CA HIS A 344 0.17 19.83 12.27
C HIS A 344 1.09 21.04 12.16
N LEU A 345 2.32 20.93 12.65
CA LEU A 345 3.25 22.05 12.84
C LEU A 345 3.70 22.72 11.53
N VAL A 346 3.71 21.96 10.43
CA VAL A 346 4.34 22.35 9.16
C VAL A 346 3.40 22.12 7.98
N ASP A 347 3.71 22.67 6.81
CA ASP A 347 2.87 22.46 5.62
C ASP A 347 2.81 20.99 5.21
N ARG A 348 1.60 20.46 5.09
CA ARG A 348 1.38 19.05 4.72
C ARG A 348 1.63 18.83 3.23
N TYR A 349 2.25 17.71 2.89
CA TYR A 349 2.04 17.09 1.60
C TYR A 349 0.61 16.56 1.51
N LEU A 350 -0.07 16.97 0.44
CA LEU A 350 -1.37 16.45 0.03
C LEU A 350 -1.17 15.13 -0.72
N ASP A 351 -2.21 14.31 -0.81
CA ASP A 351 -2.13 13.07 -1.59
C ASP A 351 -1.80 13.39 -3.07
N PRO A 352 -0.70 12.84 -3.63
CA PRO A 352 -0.29 13.06 -5.01
C PRO A 352 -1.34 12.63 -6.04
N ARG A 353 -2.24 11.72 -5.66
CA ARG A 353 -3.29 11.17 -6.52
C ARG A 353 -4.63 11.89 -6.39
N GLY A 354 -4.72 12.93 -5.57
CA GLY A 354 -5.90 13.78 -5.49
C GLY A 354 -6.89 13.43 -4.37
N HIS A 355 -6.66 12.38 -3.58
CA HIS A 355 -7.62 11.93 -2.57
C HIS A 355 -7.72 12.88 -1.37
N ALA A 356 -8.95 13.17 -0.93
CA ALA A 356 -9.29 13.95 0.26
C ALA A 356 -8.57 15.31 0.45
N ARG A 357 -7.98 15.90 -0.61
CA ARG A 357 -7.10 17.09 -0.51
C ARG A 357 -7.71 18.31 0.16
N ASN A 358 -9.04 18.44 0.14
CA ASN A 358 -9.77 19.60 0.64
C ASN A 358 -10.59 19.28 1.90
N ILE A 359 -10.41 18.11 2.50
CA ILE A 359 -11.10 17.72 3.72
C ILE A 359 -10.31 18.24 4.92
N LYS A 360 -11.03 18.85 5.86
CA LYS A 360 -10.52 19.37 7.13
C LYS A 360 -11.13 18.57 8.28
N VAL A 361 -10.46 18.60 9.43
CA VAL A 361 -10.98 18.03 10.68
C VAL A 361 -12.31 18.71 11.09
N PRO A 362 -13.20 17.98 11.79
CA PRO A 362 -13.07 16.58 12.18
C PRO A 362 -13.21 15.69 10.94
N GLY A 363 -12.45 14.58 10.90
CA GLY A 363 -12.59 13.57 9.85
C GLY A 363 -13.94 12.86 9.91
N GLY A 364 -13.95 11.55 9.65
CA GLY A 364 -15.09 10.72 10.00
C GLY A 364 -15.39 10.78 11.50
N VAL A 365 -16.66 10.63 11.85
CA VAL A 365 -17.18 10.76 13.23
C VAL A 365 -18.22 9.71 13.54
N VAL A 366 -18.33 9.40 14.83
CA VAL A 366 -19.44 8.62 15.41
C VAL A 366 -20.40 9.59 16.10
N LEU A 367 -21.68 9.47 15.77
CA LEU A 367 -22.77 10.31 16.24
C LEU A 367 -23.69 9.51 17.16
N SER A 368 -24.29 10.18 18.13
CA SER A 368 -25.39 9.66 18.95
C SER A 368 -26.58 10.60 18.88
N ILE A 369 -27.76 10.08 18.57
CA ILE A 369 -28.96 10.86 18.24
C ILE A 369 -30.16 10.29 18.99
N ASP A 370 -31.03 11.15 19.50
CA ASP A 370 -32.36 10.70 19.93
C ASP A 370 -33.20 10.23 18.71
N ARG A 371 -34.27 9.48 18.97
CA ARG A 371 -35.05 8.84 17.91
C ARG A 371 -35.83 9.85 17.05
N GLU A 372 -36.06 11.05 17.58
CA GLU A 372 -36.74 12.15 16.93
C GLU A 372 -35.81 13.02 16.08
N GLY A 373 -34.48 12.88 16.22
CA GLY A 373 -33.48 13.69 15.54
C GLY A 373 -33.33 15.10 16.11
N LYS A 374 -33.64 15.33 17.38
CA LYS A 374 -33.59 16.65 18.05
C LYS A 374 -32.25 16.93 18.72
N ASP A 375 -31.58 15.92 19.26
CA ASP A 375 -30.30 16.04 19.97
C ASP A 375 -29.19 15.24 19.28
N TRP A 376 -28.31 15.92 18.55
CA TRP A 376 -27.20 15.32 17.79
C TRP A 376 -25.87 15.51 18.51
N GLN A 377 -25.35 14.46 19.13
CA GLN A 377 -24.08 14.50 19.85
C GLN A 377 -22.97 13.87 19.02
N VAL A 378 -21.79 14.49 19.00
CA VAL A 378 -20.58 13.88 18.42
C VAL A 378 -19.82 13.13 19.51
N VAL A 379 -19.83 11.81 19.42
CA VAL A 379 -19.23 10.92 20.42
C VAL A 379 -17.72 10.90 20.28
N ALA A 380 -17.21 10.68 19.07
CA ALA A 380 -15.78 10.64 18.77
C ALA A 380 -15.53 10.98 17.30
N GLY A 381 -14.29 11.33 16.95
CA GLY A 381 -13.90 11.74 15.61
C GLY A 381 -12.48 11.34 15.25
N GLY A 382 -11.99 11.87 14.13
CA GLY A 382 -10.63 11.55 13.67
C GLY A 382 -10.52 10.17 13.01
N PHE A 383 -11.64 9.61 12.53
CA PHE A 383 -11.63 8.46 11.62
C PHE A 383 -11.42 8.92 10.19
N ARG A 384 -11.03 8.01 9.29
CA ARG A 384 -11.10 8.30 7.84
C ARG A 384 -12.42 7.83 7.28
N ASN A 385 -12.67 6.54 7.39
CA ASN A 385 -13.75 5.84 6.74
C ASN A 385 -14.16 4.58 7.52
N ALA A 386 -14.64 4.80 8.75
CA ALA A 386 -15.26 3.76 9.53
C ALA A 386 -16.59 3.42 8.86
N PHE A 387 -16.70 2.17 8.41
CA PHE A 387 -17.87 1.73 7.65
C PHE A 387 -18.99 1.26 8.57
N ASP A 388 -18.64 0.63 9.69
CA ASP A 388 -19.61 0.12 10.65
C ASP A 388 -19.10 0.19 12.09
N ILE A 389 -20.04 0.09 13.03
CA ILE A 389 -19.86 0.20 14.46
C ILE A 389 -20.64 -0.90 15.21
N ALA A 390 -20.12 -1.39 16.32
CA ALA A 390 -20.79 -2.38 17.14
C ALA A 390 -20.52 -2.19 18.63
N PHE A 391 -21.55 -2.39 19.46
CA PHE A 391 -21.39 -2.50 20.90
C PHE A 391 -20.98 -3.93 21.27
N ASN A 392 -20.05 -4.06 22.23
CA ASN A 392 -19.77 -5.33 22.87
C ASN A 392 -20.82 -5.63 23.97
N ARG A 393 -20.74 -6.83 24.58
CA ARG A 393 -21.63 -7.28 25.67
C ARG A 393 -21.63 -6.37 26.92
N HIS A 394 -20.67 -5.45 27.02
CA HIS A 394 -20.52 -4.52 28.14
C HIS A 394 -20.99 -3.11 27.81
N GLY A 395 -21.58 -2.90 26.63
CA GLY A 395 -22.04 -1.59 26.17
C GLY A 395 -20.90 -0.64 25.78
N GLN A 396 -19.73 -1.17 25.41
CA GLN A 396 -18.61 -0.39 24.86
C GLN A 396 -18.62 -0.46 23.33
N LEU A 397 -18.40 0.68 22.70
CA LEU A 397 -18.55 0.85 21.25
C LEU A 397 -17.22 0.62 20.53
N PHE A 398 -17.26 -0.01 19.36
CA PHE A 398 -16.11 -0.22 18.50
C PHE A 398 -16.40 0.24 17.08
N ALA A 399 -15.36 0.66 16.36
CA ALA A 399 -15.42 1.04 14.96
C ALA A 399 -14.28 0.37 14.18
N TYR A 400 -14.59 -0.18 13.00
CA TYR A 400 -13.58 -0.72 12.09
C TYR A 400 -13.32 0.25 10.94
N ASP A 401 -12.18 0.92 10.98
CA ASP A 401 -11.82 2.05 10.10
C ASP A 401 -10.79 1.65 9.04
N SER A 402 -10.94 2.19 7.83
CA SER A 402 -9.90 2.12 6.79
C SER A 402 -9.10 3.40 6.74
N ASP A 403 -7.78 3.32 6.88
CA ASP A 403 -6.92 4.42 6.46
C ASP A 403 -6.53 4.30 4.97
N MET A 404 -5.38 4.83 4.55
CA MET A 404 -5.05 5.07 3.14
C MET A 404 -3.94 4.14 2.66
N GLU A 405 -4.30 3.01 2.04
CA GLU A 405 -3.33 2.02 1.53
C GLU A 405 -2.40 2.58 0.46
N TRP A 406 -2.75 3.70 -0.18
CA TRP A 406 -1.86 4.35 -1.14
C TRP A 406 -0.64 5.00 -0.47
N ASP A 407 -0.72 5.27 0.84
CA ASP A 407 0.38 5.86 1.62
C ASP A 407 1.39 4.81 2.13
N ILE A 408 1.22 3.50 1.87
CA ILE A 408 2.15 2.45 2.33
C ILE A 408 3.61 2.85 2.01
N GLY A 409 4.50 2.74 2.99
CA GLY A 409 5.89 3.18 2.89
C GLY A 409 6.12 4.65 3.28
N GLN A 410 5.09 5.36 3.76
CA GLN A 410 5.21 6.72 4.28
C GLN A 410 5.05 6.76 5.82
N PRO A 411 5.69 7.71 6.53
CA PRO A 411 5.57 7.88 7.99
C PRO A 411 4.13 8.10 8.48
N TRP A 412 3.28 8.65 7.62
CA TRP A 412 1.86 8.93 7.89
C TRP A 412 0.91 7.82 7.44
N TYR A 413 1.41 6.67 6.97
CA TYR A 413 0.55 5.52 6.71
C TYR A 413 -0.01 4.94 8.03
N ARG A 414 -1.31 4.65 8.06
CA ARG A 414 -1.91 3.78 9.08
C ARG A 414 -2.57 2.58 8.40
N PRO A 415 -2.53 1.38 8.99
CA PRO A 415 -3.30 0.24 8.51
C PRO A 415 -4.80 0.42 8.81
N THR A 416 -5.62 -0.53 8.32
CA THR A 416 -7.01 -0.66 8.81
C THR A 416 -7.00 -1.03 10.29
N ARG A 417 -7.97 -0.53 11.05
CA ARG A 417 -7.91 -0.52 12.52
C ARG A 417 -9.24 -0.75 13.19
N LEU A 418 -9.23 -1.60 14.19
CA LEU A 418 -10.33 -1.67 15.14
C LEU A 418 -10.05 -0.71 16.30
N TYR A 419 -10.91 0.28 16.47
CA TYR A 419 -10.86 1.23 17.58
C TYR A 419 -11.89 0.88 18.65
N HIS A 420 -11.50 0.93 19.92
CA HIS A 420 -12.44 1.09 21.02
C HIS A 420 -12.85 2.57 21.07
N VAL A 421 -14.10 2.86 20.72
CA VAL A 421 -14.62 4.22 20.57
C VAL A 421 -14.88 4.83 21.94
N VAL A 422 -13.90 5.59 22.42
CA VAL A 422 -13.97 6.31 23.69
C VAL A 422 -14.63 7.68 23.48
N PRO A 423 -15.65 8.07 24.28
CA PRO A 423 -16.28 9.38 24.17
C PRO A 423 -15.25 10.52 24.31
N GLY A 424 -15.34 11.52 23.42
CA GLY A 424 -14.43 12.66 23.35
C GLY A 424 -13.13 12.39 22.58
N ALA A 425 -12.90 11.17 22.09
CA ALA A 425 -11.67 10.82 21.39
C ALA A 425 -11.57 11.42 19.97
N ASP A 426 -10.34 11.78 19.61
CA ASP A 426 -9.90 12.04 18.23
C ASP A 426 -8.87 10.97 17.83
N PHE A 427 -9.16 10.18 16.80
CA PHE A 427 -8.34 9.02 16.41
C PHE A 427 -7.21 9.32 15.42
N GLY A 428 -6.90 10.60 15.15
CA GLY A 428 -5.65 10.92 14.49
C GLY A 428 -5.76 11.26 13.00
N TRP A 429 -6.89 11.01 12.33
CA TRP A 429 -6.98 11.21 10.88
C TRP A 429 -6.94 12.69 10.45
N ARG A 430 -6.08 12.98 9.46
CA ARG A 430 -5.99 14.23 8.71
C ARG A 430 -5.62 13.96 7.25
N THR A 431 -5.75 14.96 6.41
CA THR A 431 -5.39 14.87 4.98
C THR A 431 -3.88 14.75 4.78
N GLY A 432 -3.46 13.76 3.98
CA GLY A 432 -2.08 13.56 3.53
C GLY A 432 -1.11 13.33 4.70
N SER A 433 0.05 14.00 4.65
CA SER A 433 1.11 13.85 5.66
C SER A 433 0.79 14.38 7.07
N ALA A 434 -0.37 15.00 7.29
CA ALA A 434 -0.75 15.58 8.58
C ALA A 434 -1.37 14.58 9.56
N LYS A 435 -1.48 13.30 9.21
CA LYS A 435 -2.07 12.27 10.09
C LYS A 435 -1.24 12.10 11.35
N TRP A 436 -1.89 12.12 12.50
CA TRP A 436 -1.19 11.95 13.77
C TRP A 436 -0.74 10.50 13.95
N SER A 437 0.41 10.36 14.60
CA SER A 437 0.92 9.07 15.07
C SER A 437 0.22 8.69 16.37
N GLU A 438 0.22 7.41 16.71
CA GLU A 438 -0.29 6.92 18.00
C GLU A 438 0.52 7.45 19.20
N ILE A 439 1.72 8.00 18.96
CA ILE A 439 2.54 8.65 19.99
C ILE A 439 2.01 10.03 20.37
N TYR A 440 1.17 10.66 19.53
CA TYR A 440 0.59 11.98 19.83
C TYR A 440 -0.35 11.84 21.03
N PRO A 441 -0.11 12.57 22.14
CA PRO A 441 -0.98 12.47 23.31
C PRO A 441 -2.42 12.94 23.02
N ASP A 442 -2.63 13.68 21.94
CA ASP A 442 -3.95 14.14 21.49
C ASP A 442 -4.85 13.03 20.93
N ALA A 443 -4.25 11.93 20.47
CA ALA A 443 -4.97 10.80 19.91
C ALA A 443 -4.85 9.55 20.79
N LEU A 444 -5.82 8.64 20.68
CA LEU A 444 -5.77 7.34 21.33
C LEU A 444 -5.33 6.26 20.33
N PRO A 445 -4.54 5.26 20.77
CA PRO A 445 -4.13 4.15 19.92
C PRO A 445 -5.33 3.25 19.55
N PRO A 446 -5.25 2.48 18.45
CA PRO A 446 -6.23 1.46 18.14
C PRO A 446 -6.16 0.29 19.13
N ALA A 447 -7.24 -0.48 19.22
CA ALA A 447 -7.22 -1.76 19.94
C ALA A 447 -6.47 -2.83 19.13
N ILE A 448 -6.59 -2.81 17.80
CA ILE A 448 -5.91 -3.74 16.88
C ILE A 448 -5.58 -3.03 15.55
N ASP A 449 -4.34 -3.18 15.09
CA ASP A 449 -3.93 -2.93 13.71
C ASP A 449 -4.19 -4.18 12.84
N CYS A 450 -4.99 -4.04 11.79
CA CYS A 450 -5.51 -5.15 10.98
C CYS A 450 -4.82 -5.30 9.61
N GLY A 451 -3.79 -4.49 9.35
CA GLY A 451 -3.02 -4.49 8.11
C GLY A 451 -3.75 -3.82 6.95
N ARG A 452 -3.55 -4.34 5.73
CA ARG A 452 -4.21 -3.84 4.50
C ARG A 452 -5.63 -4.39 4.43
N GLY A 453 -6.60 -3.55 4.06
CA GLY A 453 -7.98 -4.03 3.88
C GLY A 453 -8.96 -2.98 3.37
N SER A 454 -10.23 -3.34 3.36
CA SER A 454 -11.35 -2.41 3.17
C SER A 454 -12.50 -2.85 4.07
N PRO A 455 -12.53 -2.37 5.33
CA PRO A 455 -13.57 -2.67 6.30
C PRO A 455 -14.97 -2.38 5.76
N THR A 456 -15.90 -3.27 6.06
CA THR A 456 -17.33 -3.07 5.81
C THR A 456 -18.12 -3.31 7.11
N GLY A 457 -19.02 -4.29 7.17
CA GLY A 457 -19.84 -4.57 8.35
C GLY A 457 -19.06 -5.16 9.53
N ILE A 458 -19.50 -4.85 10.76
CA ILE A 458 -19.04 -5.50 12.00
C ILE A 458 -20.22 -5.84 12.92
N VAL A 459 -20.12 -6.95 13.64
CA VAL A 459 -21.17 -7.37 14.59
C VAL A 459 -20.57 -7.97 15.85
N LEU A 460 -21.25 -7.80 16.98
CA LEU A 460 -21.01 -8.66 18.14
C LEU A 460 -21.58 -10.03 17.85
N TYR A 461 -20.75 -11.07 17.91
CA TYR A 461 -21.25 -12.45 17.88
C TYR A 461 -21.68 -12.88 19.29
N ASP A 462 -22.95 -12.76 19.64
CA ASP A 462 -23.51 -13.21 20.92
C ASP A 462 -24.27 -14.56 20.81
N GLY A 463 -24.26 -15.16 19.62
CA GLY A 463 -24.79 -16.49 19.36
C GLY A 463 -24.10 -17.59 20.18
N LYS A 464 -24.80 -18.72 20.35
CA LYS A 464 -24.32 -19.84 21.17
C LYS A 464 -23.79 -21.03 20.36
N THR A 465 -23.86 -20.98 19.03
CA THR A 465 -23.57 -22.12 18.15
C THR A 465 -22.12 -22.18 17.67
N PHE A 466 -21.44 -21.05 17.51
CA PHE A 466 -20.00 -21.04 17.21
C PHE A 466 -19.21 -21.46 18.47
N PRO A 467 -17.97 -21.96 18.30
CA PRO A 467 -17.08 -22.26 19.41
C PRO A 467 -17.01 -21.11 20.42
N LYS A 468 -16.92 -21.44 21.72
CA LYS A 468 -16.93 -20.45 22.82
C LYS A 468 -15.91 -19.32 22.64
N ARG A 469 -14.78 -19.56 21.97
CA ARG A 469 -13.78 -18.52 21.68
C ARG A 469 -14.28 -17.36 20.81
N PHE A 470 -15.35 -17.55 20.04
CA PHE A 470 -15.99 -16.52 19.23
C PHE A 470 -17.17 -15.84 19.96
N GLN A 471 -17.67 -16.44 21.04
CA GLN A 471 -18.84 -15.92 21.76
C GLN A 471 -18.51 -14.63 22.52
N GLY A 472 -19.29 -13.61 22.21
CA GLY A 472 -19.15 -12.19 22.54
C GLY A 472 -17.85 -11.55 22.09
N THR A 473 -17.32 -12.01 20.95
CA THR A 473 -16.25 -11.38 20.16
C THR A 473 -16.89 -10.56 19.03
N ILE A 474 -16.23 -9.48 18.61
CA ILE A 474 -16.65 -8.75 17.40
C ILE A 474 -16.14 -9.50 16.18
N LEU A 475 -17.00 -9.70 15.19
CA LEU A 475 -16.66 -10.17 13.86
C LEU A 475 -16.71 -9.00 12.88
N GLY A 476 -15.83 -8.97 11.89
CA GLY A 476 -15.78 -7.90 10.90
C GLY A 476 -15.43 -8.35 9.50
N ALA A 477 -16.04 -7.71 8.52
CA ALA A 477 -15.83 -7.97 7.10
C ALA A 477 -14.72 -7.08 6.52
N ASP A 478 -13.95 -7.65 5.59
CA ASP A 478 -12.94 -6.96 4.81
C ASP A 478 -13.13 -7.31 3.33
N TRP A 479 -13.70 -6.35 2.60
CA TRP A 479 -14.11 -6.52 1.21
C TRP A 479 -12.90 -6.70 0.27
N ALA A 480 -11.82 -5.95 0.48
CA ALA A 480 -10.68 -5.96 -0.44
C ALA A 480 -9.79 -7.19 -0.29
N GLN A 481 -9.68 -7.74 0.91
CA GLN A 481 -8.95 -9.00 1.15
C GLN A 481 -9.84 -10.24 1.03
N GLY A 482 -11.16 -10.06 0.92
CA GLY A 482 -12.11 -11.14 0.81
C GLY A 482 -12.12 -12.05 2.02
N ARG A 483 -12.38 -11.48 3.21
CA ARG A 483 -12.33 -12.22 4.48
C ARG A 483 -13.31 -11.69 5.53
N ILE A 484 -13.71 -12.58 6.43
CA ILE A 484 -14.36 -12.24 7.71
C ILE A 484 -13.34 -12.53 8.81
N LEU A 485 -13.12 -11.55 9.68
CA LEU A 485 -12.18 -11.57 10.80
C LEU A 485 -12.94 -11.71 12.12
N ALA A 486 -12.38 -12.47 13.06
CA ALA A 486 -12.74 -12.42 14.47
C ALA A 486 -11.70 -11.60 15.25
N PHE A 487 -12.16 -10.63 16.05
CA PHE A 487 -11.32 -9.74 16.84
C PHE A 487 -11.20 -10.21 18.29
N HIS A 488 -10.17 -11.01 18.59
CA HIS A 488 -9.94 -11.52 19.93
C HIS A 488 -9.37 -10.41 20.82
N LEU A 489 -10.22 -9.82 21.66
CA LEU A 489 -9.88 -8.72 22.56
C LEU A 489 -9.50 -9.22 23.96
N GLU A 490 -8.52 -8.59 24.55
CA GLU A 490 -8.02 -8.79 25.90
C GLU A 490 -7.97 -7.44 26.63
N ALA A 491 -8.32 -7.43 27.92
CA ALA A 491 -8.30 -6.21 28.73
C ALA A 491 -6.86 -5.68 28.87
N ASP A 492 -6.72 -4.37 28.76
CA ASP A 492 -5.45 -3.66 28.94
C ASP A 492 -5.70 -2.28 29.52
N GLY A 493 -5.42 -2.16 30.82
CA GLY A 493 -5.81 -1.00 31.60
C GLY A 493 -7.30 -0.71 31.48
N ALA A 494 -7.64 0.51 31.07
CA ALA A 494 -9.03 0.95 30.86
C ALA A 494 -9.59 0.58 29.48
N THR A 495 -8.81 -0.08 28.61
CA THR A 495 -9.17 -0.39 27.22
C THR A 495 -8.86 -1.85 26.84
N TYR A 496 -8.66 -2.11 25.54
CA TYR A 496 -8.37 -3.41 24.97
C TYR A 496 -7.14 -3.38 24.06
N ARG A 497 -6.44 -4.51 24.01
CA ARG A 497 -5.54 -4.94 22.93
C ARG A 497 -6.03 -6.27 22.38
N GLY A 498 -5.59 -6.67 21.20
CA GLY A 498 -6.05 -7.94 20.65
C GLY A 498 -5.35 -8.39 19.38
N ARG A 499 -5.88 -9.47 18.81
CA ARG A 499 -5.43 -10.05 17.54
C ARG A 499 -6.60 -10.42 16.65
N THR A 500 -6.33 -10.54 15.36
CA THR A 500 -7.30 -11.03 14.38
C THR A 500 -7.13 -12.54 14.14
N GLU A 501 -8.24 -13.21 13.84
CA GLU A 501 -8.28 -14.57 13.29
C GLU A 501 -9.15 -14.56 12.04
N VAL A 502 -8.70 -15.15 10.93
CA VAL A 502 -9.50 -15.25 9.71
C VAL A 502 -10.51 -16.37 9.91
N LEU A 503 -11.79 -16.02 10.02
CA LEU A 503 -12.91 -16.95 10.19
C LEU A 503 -13.36 -17.56 8.85
N LEU A 504 -13.36 -16.72 7.81
CA LEU A 504 -13.76 -17.08 6.45
C LEU A 504 -12.91 -16.28 5.46
N SER A 505 -12.50 -16.90 4.36
CA SER A 505 -11.88 -16.20 3.23
C SER A 505 -12.40 -16.69 1.89
N GLY A 506 -12.23 -15.90 0.82
CA GLY A 506 -12.58 -16.31 -0.53
C GLY A 506 -12.03 -15.38 -1.60
N ARG A 507 -11.92 -15.88 -2.83
CA ARG A 507 -11.35 -15.15 -3.97
C ARG A 507 -12.25 -15.29 -5.21
N PRO A 508 -13.25 -14.42 -5.41
CA PRO A 508 -13.60 -13.26 -4.58
C PRO A 508 -14.56 -13.59 -3.42
N LEU A 509 -14.42 -12.90 -2.28
CA LEU A 509 -15.43 -12.83 -1.22
C LEU A 509 -15.75 -11.35 -0.97
N ASN A 510 -16.66 -10.78 -1.76
CA ASN A 510 -17.00 -9.36 -1.71
C ASN A 510 -17.98 -9.07 -0.56
N VAL A 511 -17.60 -9.42 0.67
CA VAL A 511 -18.46 -9.30 1.84
C VAL A 511 -18.76 -7.84 2.15
N THR A 512 -20.04 -7.47 2.17
CA THR A 512 -20.48 -6.09 2.34
C THR A 512 -21.06 -5.82 3.71
N ASP A 513 -21.68 -6.81 4.37
CA ASP A 513 -22.23 -6.65 5.71
C ASP A 513 -22.54 -8.02 6.36
N LEU A 514 -22.70 -8.07 7.68
CA LEU A 514 -22.92 -9.30 8.45
C LEU A 514 -23.77 -9.09 9.71
N ILE A 515 -24.62 -10.07 10.06
CA ILE A 515 -25.49 -10.03 11.23
C ILE A 515 -25.68 -11.44 11.84
N VAL A 516 -25.85 -11.51 13.15
CA VAL A 516 -26.16 -12.78 13.85
C VAL A 516 -27.65 -13.09 13.70
N GLU A 517 -27.98 -14.26 13.18
CA GLU A 517 -29.37 -14.73 13.10
C GLU A 517 -29.83 -15.41 14.40
N ARG A 518 -31.15 -15.54 14.59
CA ARG A 518 -31.74 -16.08 15.83
C ARG A 518 -31.29 -17.51 16.18
N SER A 519 -30.96 -18.31 15.18
CA SER A 519 -30.41 -19.66 15.34
C SER A 519 -29.00 -19.65 15.95
N GLY A 520 -28.32 -18.49 15.98
CA GLY A 520 -26.92 -18.32 16.35
C GLY A 520 -25.95 -18.41 15.18
N GLY A 521 -26.40 -18.69 13.95
CA GLY A 521 -25.58 -18.59 12.75
C GLY A 521 -25.19 -17.13 12.42
N LEU A 522 -24.25 -16.97 11.50
CA LEU A 522 -23.88 -15.64 10.96
C LEU A 522 -24.40 -15.52 9.53
N LEU A 523 -25.31 -14.58 9.30
CA LEU A 523 -25.70 -14.18 7.94
C LEU A 523 -24.75 -13.10 7.46
N PHE A 524 -24.32 -13.18 6.21
CA PHE A 524 -23.52 -12.14 5.57
C PHE A 524 -23.96 -11.91 4.13
N THR A 525 -23.80 -10.67 3.67
CA THR A 525 -24.10 -10.27 2.30
C THR A 525 -22.83 -10.16 1.49
N CYS A 526 -22.93 -10.46 0.20
CA CYS A 526 -21.93 -10.11 -0.78
C CYS A 526 -22.48 -9.07 -1.76
N GLY A 527 -21.59 -8.25 -2.33
CA GLY A 527 -21.95 -7.29 -3.38
C GLY A 527 -21.03 -6.07 -3.39
N GLY A 528 -21.62 -4.91 -3.63
CA GLY A 528 -20.93 -3.64 -3.83
C GLY A 528 -20.24 -3.56 -5.20
N ARG A 529 -20.02 -2.33 -5.68
CA ARG A 529 -19.35 -2.03 -6.96
C ARG A 529 -19.90 -2.81 -8.17
N GLY A 530 -21.21 -3.09 -8.16
CA GLY A 530 -21.92 -3.84 -9.19
C GLY A 530 -21.62 -5.34 -9.22
N THR A 531 -20.98 -5.89 -8.20
CA THR A 531 -20.66 -7.32 -8.17
C THR A 531 -21.88 -8.19 -7.87
N ARG A 532 -21.83 -9.50 -8.18
CA ARG A 532 -22.92 -10.41 -7.83
C ARG A 532 -23.12 -10.36 -6.32
N GLY A 533 -24.35 -10.08 -5.89
CA GLY A 533 -24.73 -10.23 -4.50
C GLY A 533 -25.58 -11.45 -4.22
N GLY A 534 -25.79 -11.65 -2.93
CA GLY A 534 -26.44 -12.81 -2.35
C GLY A 534 -26.30 -12.75 -0.83
N VAL A 535 -27.08 -13.58 -0.16
CA VAL A 535 -27.00 -13.78 1.29
C VAL A 535 -26.49 -15.17 1.55
N TYR A 536 -25.53 -15.29 2.46
CA TYR A 536 -24.90 -16.53 2.85
C TYR A 536 -25.02 -16.71 4.35
N ARG A 537 -25.08 -17.96 4.79
CA ARG A 537 -25.06 -18.36 6.19
C ARG A 537 -23.77 -19.11 6.49
N LEU A 538 -23.11 -18.70 7.56
CA LEU A 538 -21.99 -19.41 8.18
C LEU A 538 -22.49 -20.10 9.45
N SER A 539 -22.35 -21.42 9.50
CA SER A 539 -22.75 -22.29 10.62
C SER A 539 -21.57 -23.10 11.13
N TYR A 540 -21.65 -23.65 12.34
CA TYR A 540 -20.63 -24.52 12.93
C TYR A 540 -21.21 -25.90 13.24
N SER A 541 -20.47 -26.97 12.93
CA SER A 541 -20.90 -28.37 13.13
C SER A 541 -19.98 -29.20 14.04
N GLY A 542 -18.95 -28.61 14.64
CA GLY A 542 -18.02 -29.30 15.56
C GLY A 542 -18.40 -29.21 17.04
N GLU A 543 -17.55 -29.76 17.91
CA GLU A 543 -17.74 -29.72 19.37
C GLU A 543 -17.44 -28.34 19.97
N VAL A 544 -18.27 -27.91 20.92
CA VAL A 544 -18.13 -26.64 21.62
C VAL A 544 -17.41 -26.87 22.95
N ALA A 545 -16.08 -26.69 22.97
CA ALA A 545 -15.26 -26.82 24.19
C ALA A 545 -15.28 -25.55 25.07
N GLU A 546 -14.98 -25.71 26.37
CA GLU A 546 -15.02 -24.64 27.39
C GLU A 546 -13.79 -23.71 27.36
N MET A 547 -14.01 -22.43 27.65
CA MET A 547 -13.00 -21.45 28.03
C MET A 547 -13.59 -20.42 29.01
N PRO A 548 -12.77 -19.83 29.91
CA PRO A 548 -13.23 -18.93 30.96
C PRO A 548 -13.73 -17.56 30.43
N ILE A 549 -14.58 -16.92 31.23
CA ILE A 549 -15.10 -15.56 31.01
C ILE A 549 -13.92 -14.57 31.02
N ARG A 550 -13.78 -13.77 29.96
CA ARG A 550 -12.72 -12.76 29.88
C ARG A 550 -13.06 -11.56 30.80
N PRO A 551 -12.09 -11.03 31.56
CA PRO A 551 -12.30 -9.88 32.43
C PRO A 551 -12.65 -8.61 31.62
N ARG A 552 -13.48 -7.75 32.22
CA ARG A 552 -13.92 -6.47 31.66
C ARG A 552 -12.96 -5.34 32.09
N PRO A 553 -12.37 -4.57 31.16
CA PRO A 553 -11.70 -3.32 31.51
C PRO A 553 -12.74 -2.28 31.97
N ARG A 554 -12.42 -1.54 33.04
CA ARG A 554 -13.28 -0.49 33.60
C ARG A 554 -12.81 0.87 33.10
N LEU A 555 -13.50 1.40 32.09
CA LEU A 555 -13.31 2.78 31.66
C LEU A 555 -13.95 3.73 32.68
N ARG A 556 -13.15 4.60 33.32
CA ARG A 556 -13.66 5.65 34.22
C ARG A 556 -14.53 6.61 33.39
N ARG A 557 -15.65 7.07 33.95
CA ARG A 557 -16.54 8.04 33.30
C ARG A 557 -16.53 9.32 34.10
N PHE A 558 -16.52 10.44 33.40
CA PHE A 558 -16.65 11.77 34.00
C PHE A 558 -17.82 12.50 33.35
N ASP A 559 -18.47 13.34 34.14
CA ASP A 559 -19.60 14.20 33.77
C ASP A 559 -19.53 15.50 34.57
N ASP A 560 -20.42 16.47 34.32
CA ASP A 560 -20.42 17.77 35.02
C ASP A 560 -20.46 17.68 36.56
N ALA A 561 -20.93 16.56 37.12
CA ALA A 561 -21.04 16.35 38.57
C ALA A 561 -19.79 15.71 39.19
N SER A 562 -18.85 15.21 38.37
CA SER A 562 -17.65 14.53 38.86
C SER A 562 -16.73 15.50 39.63
N PRO A 563 -16.29 15.16 40.86
CA PRO A 563 -15.43 16.01 41.70
C PRO A 563 -14.09 16.37 41.04
N LEU A 564 -13.53 17.54 41.36
CA LEU A 564 -12.26 17.98 40.79
C LEU A 564 -11.07 17.17 41.29
N GLU A 565 -11.15 16.68 42.53
CA GLU A 565 -10.15 15.82 43.17
C GLU A 565 -10.04 14.47 42.45
N GLU A 566 -11.18 13.93 42.01
CA GLU A 566 -11.23 12.70 41.22
C GLU A 566 -10.64 12.87 39.82
N ILE A 567 -10.86 14.03 39.19
CA ILE A 567 -10.26 14.38 37.91
C ILE A 567 -8.74 14.57 38.08
N ALA A 568 -8.32 15.25 39.16
CA ALA A 568 -6.91 15.46 39.49
C ALA A 568 -6.14 14.14 39.63
N GLU A 569 -6.68 13.21 40.42
CA GLU A 569 -6.13 11.86 40.59
C GLU A 569 -6.02 11.13 39.24
N ALA A 570 -7.08 11.20 38.42
CA ALA A 570 -7.12 10.51 37.14
C ALA A 570 -6.13 11.07 36.10
N LEU A 571 -5.81 12.37 36.14
CA LEU A 571 -4.76 12.98 35.33
C LEU A 571 -3.37 12.41 35.65
N GLY A 572 -3.15 11.91 36.86
CA GLY A 572 -1.92 11.25 37.30
C GLY A 572 -1.87 9.73 37.07
N SER A 573 -2.94 9.13 36.54
CA SER A 573 -3.00 7.68 36.31
C SER A 573 -1.90 7.20 35.35
N GLU A 574 -1.31 6.02 35.53
CA GLU A 574 -0.39 5.44 34.52
C GLU A 574 -1.15 4.94 33.27
N ASP A 575 -2.46 4.71 33.37
CA ASP A 575 -3.31 4.33 32.25
C ASP A 575 -3.64 5.56 31.36
N ARG A 576 -3.13 5.55 30.13
CA ARG A 576 -3.29 6.65 29.17
C ARG A 576 -4.75 6.99 28.86
N PHE A 577 -5.64 5.99 28.81
CA PHE A 577 -7.04 6.20 28.49
C PHE A 577 -7.78 6.93 29.63
N THR A 578 -7.46 6.59 30.87
CA THR A 578 -7.97 7.24 32.08
C THR A 578 -7.50 8.69 32.15
N ARG A 579 -6.20 8.94 31.96
CA ARG A 579 -5.65 10.31 31.89
C ARG A 579 -6.31 11.14 30.78
N TYR A 580 -6.43 10.56 29.59
CA TYR A 580 -7.04 11.21 28.44
C TYR A 580 -8.48 11.63 28.72
N LEU A 581 -9.29 10.76 29.31
CA LEU A 581 -10.67 11.08 29.66
C LEU A 581 -10.77 12.19 30.72
N ALA A 582 -9.90 12.18 31.72
CA ALA A 582 -9.81 13.27 32.69
C ALA A 582 -9.41 14.61 32.03
N ALA A 583 -8.44 14.57 31.12
CA ALA A 583 -8.02 15.74 30.34
C ALA A 583 -9.15 16.29 29.45
N ARG A 584 -9.92 15.41 28.79
CA ARG A 584 -11.09 15.81 28.00
C ARG A 584 -12.19 16.42 28.86
N GLU A 585 -12.35 15.95 30.09
CA GLU A 585 -13.29 16.54 31.02
C GLU A 585 -12.87 17.95 31.46
N VAL A 586 -11.58 18.17 31.75
CA VAL A 586 -11.05 19.52 32.00
C VAL A 586 -11.29 20.42 30.79
N GLU A 587 -11.01 19.95 29.59
CA GLU A 587 -11.24 20.69 28.34
C GLU A 587 -12.71 21.07 28.11
N ARG A 588 -13.63 20.19 28.53
CA ARG A 588 -15.07 20.38 28.36
C ARG A 588 -15.64 21.44 29.32
N ARG A 589 -15.02 21.64 30.49
CA ARG A 589 -15.46 22.61 31.52
C ARG A 589 -14.66 23.92 31.46
N PRO A 590 -15.21 25.02 30.92
CA PRO A 590 -14.49 26.29 30.84
C PRO A 590 -14.03 26.81 32.20
N GLY A 591 -12.81 27.33 32.29
CA GLY A 591 -12.25 27.93 33.51
C GLY A 591 -11.90 26.93 34.64
N VAL A 592 -12.22 25.64 34.49
CA VAL A 592 -11.87 24.62 35.48
C VAL A 592 -10.38 24.31 35.43
N ARG A 593 -9.74 24.28 36.61
CA ARG A 593 -8.35 23.88 36.81
C ARG A 593 -8.24 23.05 38.11
N PRO A 594 -8.23 21.70 38.02
CA PRO A 594 -8.06 20.87 39.20
C PRO A 594 -6.67 21.08 39.83
N ASP A 595 -6.58 20.95 41.15
CA ASP A 595 -5.31 20.95 41.87
C ASP A 595 -4.65 19.58 41.71
N VAL A 596 -3.45 19.53 41.13
CA VAL A 596 -2.79 18.28 40.73
C VAL A 596 -1.42 18.14 41.38
N GLU A 597 -1.11 16.94 41.84
CA GLU A 597 0.19 16.60 42.40
C GLU A 597 1.01 15.73 41.43
N GLY A 598 2.32 15.98 41.39
CA GLY A 598 3.27 15.18 40.62
C GLY A 598 3.41 15.59 39.15
N PRO A 599 4.53 15.20 38.51
CA PRO A 599 4.91 15.71 37.19
C PRO A 599 4.05 15.17 36.05
N LEU A 600 3.52 13.94 36.15
CA LEU A 600 2.66 13.35 35.14
C LEU A 600 1.31 14.09 35.05
N ALA A 601 0.60 14.22 36.19
CA ALA A 601 -0.67 14.94 36.26
C ALA A 601 -0.52 16.41 35.85
N SER A 602 0.55 17.06 36.29
CA SER A 602 0.87 18.45 35.91
C SER A 602 1.08 18.60 34.40
N SER A 603 1.83 17.68 33.76
CA SER A 603 2.07 17.73 32.31
C SER A 603 0.80 17.47 31.50
N GLU A 604 -0.08 16.59 31.96
CA GLU A 604 -1.36 16.28 31.31
C GLU A 604 -2.33 17.45 31.43
N LEU A 605 -2.43 18.06 32.63
CA LEU A 605 -3.21 19.27 32.84
C LEU A 605 -2.71 20.42 31.96
N LEU A 606 -1.39 20.64 31.91
CA LEU A 606 -0.78 21.66 31.06
C LEU A 606 -1.17 21.48 29.59
N LEU A 607 -1.13 20.24 29.09
CA LEU A 607 -1.51 19.94 27.72
C LEU A 607 -3.01 20.19 27.47
N ALA A 608 -3.88 19.78 28.41
CA ALA A 608 -5.31 20.03 28.34
C ALA A 608 -5.64 21.54 28.28
N LEU A 609 -5.01 22.34 29.15
CA LEU A 609 -5.15 23.80 29.18
C LEU A 609 -4.64 24.44 27.87
N THR A 610 -3.48 23.99 27.38
CA THR A 610 -2.88 24.48 26.12
C THR A 610 -3.81 24.24 24.91
N ARG A 611 -4.49 23.09 24.87
CA ARG A 611 -5.50 22.76 23.85
C ARG A 611 -6.77 23.58 24.00
N ARG A 612 -7.25 23.79 25.23
CA ARG A 612 -8.40 24.66 25.53
C ARG A 612 -8.13 26.12 25.13
N GLY A 613 -6.85 26.53 25.17
CA GLY A 613 -6.41 27.88 24.86
C GLY A 613 -6.11 28.74 26.09
N ASP A 614 -6.12 28.13 27.27
CA ASP A 614 -5.87 28.80 28.55
C ASP A 614 -4.37 28.72 28.88
N ASP A 615 -3.80 29.85 29.32
CA ASP A 615 -2.45 29.96 29.89
C ASP A 615 -1.32 29.23 29.12
N PRO A 616 -1.07 29.57 27.83
CA PRO A 616 0.06 28.97 27.13
C PRO A 616 1.38 29.39 27.80
N LEU A 617 2.14 28.40 28.32
CA LEU A 617 3.47 28.68 28.87
C LEU A 617 4.41 29.21 27.78
N PRO A 618 5.36 30.10 28.14
CA PRO A 618 6.36 30.58 27.19
C PRO A 618 7.18 29.44 26.60
N VAL A 619 7.46 29.51 25.29
CA VAL A 619 8.21 28.48 24.55
C VAL A 619 9.57 28.17 25.19
N GLY A 620 10.28 29.15 25.74
CA GLY A 620 11.56 28.94 26.43
C GLY A 620 11.44 28.07 27.68
N LEU A 621 10.38 28.26 28.48
CA LEU A 621 10.13 27.44 29.67
C LEU A 621 9.80 26.00 29.29
N LEU A 622 8.97 25.81 28.26
CA LEU A 622 8.63 24.47 27.75
C LEU A 622 9.88 23.71 27.27
N THR A 623 10.84 24.39 26.64
CA THR A 623 12.09 23.75 26.22
C THR A 623 12.99 23.34 27.38
N VAL A 624 13.05 24.14 28.45
CA VAL A 624 13.76 23.75 29.69
C VAL A 624 13.09 22.53 30.32
N MET A 625 11.77 22.56 30.47
CA MET A 625 11.00 21.42 31.00
C MET A 625 11.19 20.15 30.15
N LEU A 626 11.36 20.29 28.83
CA LEU A 626 11.57 19.16 27.92
C LEU A 626 12.90 18.45 28.18
N ALA A 627 13.97 19.21 28.47
CA ALA A 627 15.29 18.67 28.78
C ALA A 627 15.28 17.83 30.07
N ASP A 628 14.49 18.24 31.05
CA ASP A 628 14.40 17.60 32.37
C ASP A 628 13.25 16.57 32.47
N ALA A 629 12.55 16.27 31.36
CA ALA A 629 11.38 15.41 31.38
C ALA A 629 11.73 13.96 31.81
N PRO A 630 11.20 13.47 32.95
CA PRO A 630 11.69 12.24 33.58
C PRO A 630 11.16 10.96 32.94
N THR A 631 10.07 11.02 32.18
CA THR A 631 9.47 9.86 31.51
C THR A 631 9.08 10.19 30.06
N PRO A 632 8.98 9.20 29.16
CA PRO A 632 8.51 9.42 27.79
C PRO A 632 7.10 10.04 27.73
N ALA A 633 6.20 9.69 28.65
CA ALA A 633 4.85 10.26 28.69
C ALA A 633 4.88 11.77 28.98
N ILE A 634 5.63 12.19 30.02
CA ILE A 634 5.79 13.60 30.38
C ILE A 634 6.50 14.35 29.25
N ARG A 635 7.55 13.76 28.66
CA ARG A 635 8.27 14.32 27.51
C ARG A 635 7.34 14.57 26.33
N ASN A 636 6.52 13.60 25.95
CA ASN A 636 5.59 13.73 24.83
C ASN A 636 4.53 14.81 25.09
N ASN A 637 4.05 14.94 26.33
CA ASN A 637 3.12 16.01 26.72
C ASN A 637 3.76 17.40 26.59
N ILE A 638 4.97 17.58 27.13
CA ILE A 638 5.69 18.86 27.07
C ILE A 638 6.07 19.21 25.63
N LEU A 639 6.59 18.23 24.88
CA LEU A 639 6.94 18.41 23.47
C LEU A 639 5.70 18.80 22.65
N ARG A 640 4.55 18.18 22.91
CA ARG A 640 3.31 18.58 22.26
C ARG A 640 2.86 19.99 22.66
N CYS A 641 3.00 20.38 23.92
CA CYS A 641 2.75 21.76 24.35
C CYS A 641 3.66 22.74 23.61
N LEU A 642 4.95 22.41 23.46
CA LEU A 642 5.93 23.23 22.74
C LEU A 642 5.53 23.39 21.26
N GLU A 643 5.14 22.31 20.57
CA GLU A 643 4.63 22.40 19.20
C GLU A 643 3.42 23.32 19.08
N LEU A 644 2.43 23.17 19.95
CA LEU A 644 1.22 24.00 19.96
C LEU A 644 1.54 25.47 20.24
N ALA A 645 2.46 25.74 21.16
CA ALA A 645 2.92 27.09 21.46
C ALA A 645 3.66 27.70 20.26
N VAL A 646 4.53 26.94 19.59
CA VAL A 646 5.26 27.37 18.39
C VAL A 646 4.32 27.61 17.21
N MET A 647 3.27 26.81 17.05
CA MET A 647 2.24 27.04 16.03
C MET A 647 1.50 28.37 16.22
N LYS A 648 1.29 28.78 17.49
CA LYS A 648 0.60 30.04 17.84
C LYS A 648 1.54 31.25 17.87
N ALA A 649 2.85 31.03 18.04
CA ALA A 649 3.83 32.10 18.16
C ALA A 649 4.04 32.84 16.83
N ARG A 650 4.05 34.18 16.88
CA ARG A 650 4.37 35.02 15.72
C ARG A 650 5.85 34.90 15.30
N ALA A 651 6.72 34.76 16.29
CA ALA A 651 8.15 34.52 16.14
C ALA A 651 8.63 33.65 17.31
N VAL A 652 9.66 32.85 17.07
CA VAL A 652 10.32 32.02 18.09
C VAL A 652 11.74 32.54 18.28
N ASP A 653 12.16 32.71 19.53
CA ASP A 653 13.53 33.10 19.87
C ASP A 653 14.53 32.06 19.29
N PRO A 654 15.56 32.48 18.52
CA PRO A 654 16.59 31.59 18.00
C PRO A 654 17.23 30.67 19.06
N ALA A 655 17.38 31.12 20.30
CA ALA A 655 17.94 30.33 21.40
C ALA A 655 17.11 29.08 21.71
N VAL A 656 15.79 29.12 21.46
CA VAL A 656 14.91 27.95 21.60
C VAL A 656 15.24 26.90 20.54
N GLY A 657 15.51 27.32 19.30
CA GLY A 657 15.93 26.41 18.24
C GLY A 657 17.28 25.75 18.54
N GLU A 658 18.24 26.51 19.06
CA GLU A 658 19.54 25.99 19.49
C GLU A 658 19.41 24.96 20.62
N ALA A 659 18.55 25.25 21.61
CA ALA A 659 18.27 24.31 22.69
C ALA A 659 17.59 23.02 22.19
N VAL A 660 16.64 23.10 21.26
CA VAL A 660 16.03 21.91 20.62
C VAL A 660 17.07 21.11 19.83
N LEU A 661 18.02 21.78 19.18
CA LEU A 661 19.11 21.12 18.46
C LEU A 661 20.01 20.32 19.39
N HIS A 662 20.31 20.82 20.59
CA HIS A 662 21.08 20.08 21.60
C HIS A 662 20.35 18.85 22.15
N LEU A 663 19.01 18.79 22.03
CA LEU A 663 18.22 17.63 22.42
C LEU A 663 18.14 16.57 21.30
N PHE A 664 18.65 16.84 20.09
CA PHE A 664 18.58 15.96 18.94
C PHE A 664 19.97 15.49 18.46
N PRO A 665 20.15 14.20 18.11
CA PRO A 665 19.22 13.11 18.31
C PRO A 665 19.21 12.65 19.78
N SER A 666 18.03 12.39 20.31
CA SER A 666 17.86 11.70 21.59
C SER A 666 17.94 10.17 21.42
N SER A 667 18.05 9.43 22.52
CA SER A 667 17.93 7.96 22.52
C SER A 667 16.51 7.47 22.24
N ASP A 668 15.52 8.36 22.30
CA ASP A 668 14.12 8.06 22.07
C ASP A 668 13.73 8.40 20.62
N ARG A 669 13.48 7.35 19.85
CA ARG A 669 13.13 7.47 18.43
C ARG A 669 11.80 8.22 18.21
N ALA A 670 10.83 8.06 19.11
CA ALA A 670 9.55 8.76 19.02
C ALA A 670 9.74 10.26 19.24
N ALA A 671 10.54 10.64 20.25
CA ALA A 671 10.91 12.04 20.48
C ALA A 671 11.68 12.63 19.29
N ASN A 672 12.60 11.86 18.66
CA ASN A 672 13.37 12.34 17.52
C ASN A 672 12.51 12.74 16.31
N ARG A 673 11.36 12.09 16.09
CA ARG A 673 10.45 12.48 15.01
C ARG A 673 9.92 13.90 15.21
N GLU A 674 9.48 14.20 16.42
CA GLU A 674 8.89 15.49 16.72
C GLU A 674 9.95 16.60 16.89
N LEU A 675 11.10 16.27 17.51
CA LEU A 675 12.26 17.17 17.53
C LEU A 675 12.71 17.54 16.12
N ALA A 676 12.77 16.59 15.18
CA ALA A 676 13.10 16.88 13.79
C ALA A 676 12.08 17.83 13.11
N LEU A 677 10.79 17.71 13.44
CA LEU A 677 9.76 18.65 12.95
C LEU A 677 9.96 20.05 13.52
N LEU A 678 10.24 20.18 14.83
CA LEU A 678 10.56 21.44 15.48
C LEU A 678 11.82 22.08 14.88
N LEU A 679 12.88 21.30 14.65
CA LEU A 679 14.10 21.77 13.97
C LEU A 679 13.84 22.24 12.55
N GLY A 680 13.04 21.49 11.77
CA GLY A 680 12.62 21.91 10.45
C GLY A 680 11.82 23.22 10.47
N ARG A 681 10.97 23.41 11.49
CA ARG A 681 10.14 24.62 11.64
C ARG A 681 10.91 25.84 12.13
N MET A 682 11.87 25.67 13.04
CA MET A 682 12.64 26.75 13.66
C MET A 682 13.93 27.08 12.89
N ALA A 683 14.46 26.10 12.15
CA ALA A 683 15.66 26.20 11.32
C ALA A 683 16.91 26.80 12.03
N PRO A 684 17.33 26.26 13.19
CA PRO A 684 18.53 26.75 13.86
C PRO A 684 19.80 26.45 13.04
N LYS A 685 20.86 27.22 13.26
CA LYS A 685 22.15 27.02 12.61
C LYS A 685 22.69 25.63 12.97
N GLY A 686 23.15 24.88 11.96
CA GLY A 686 23.68 23.51 12.15
C GLY A 686 22.65 22.39 11.95
N ALA A 687 21.35 22.69 11.94
CA ALA A 687 20.30 21.66 11.82
C ALA A 687 20.41 20.79 10.55
N VAL A 688 20.88 21.37 9.42
CA VAL A 688 21.06 20.62 8.16
C VAL A 688 22.03 19.45 8.36
N GLY A 689 23.18 19.70 9.00
CA GLY A 689 24.21 18.68 9.22
C GLY A 689 23.69 17.56 10.12
N GLU A 690 23.14 17.91 11.28
CA GLU A 690 22.64 16.93 12.26
C GLU A 690 21.50 16.06 11.69
N LEU A 691 20.55 16.66 10.98
CA LEU A 691 19.44 15.91 10.38
C LEU A 691 19.89 15.02 9.21
N LEU A 692 20.87 15.46 8.40
CA LEU A 692 21.44 14.63 7.34
C LEU A 692 22.25 13.47 7.90
N ASP A 693 23.07 13.71 8.92
CA ASP A 693 23.84 12.69 9.60
C ASP A 693 22.91 11.63 10.21
N GLN A 694 21.80 12.06 10.83
CA GLN A 694 20.80 11.15 11.34
C GLN A 694 20.07 10.38 10.22
N LEU A 695 19.76 11.03 9.09
CA LEU A 695 19.13 10.38 7.93
C LEU A 695 20.02 9.28 7.34
N GLU A 696 21.33 9.50 7.27
CA GLU A 696 22.29 8.52 6.73
C GLU A 696 22.54 7.35 7.70
N LYS A 697 22.51 7.60 9.02
CA LYS A 697 22.64 6.56 10.06
C LYS A 697 21.40 5.70 10.20
N GLU A 698 20.23 6.26 9.89
CA GLU A 698 18.94 5.60 10.07
C GLU A 698 18.77 4.43 9.08
N LYS A 699 18.28 3.28 9.57
CA LYS A 699 18.10 2.05 8.79
C LYS A 699 16.68 1.89 8.27
N SER A 700 15.69 2.52 8.91
CA SER A 700 14.30 2.46 8.50
C SER A 700 14.02 3.44 7.36
N GLY A 701 13.51 2.93 6.24
CA GLY A 701 13.05 3.77 5.14
C GLY A 701 11.96 4.77 5.56
N LEU A 702 11.07 4.39 6.49
CA LEU A 702 10.02 5.29 7.00
C LEU A 702 10.64 6.49 7.72
N GLU A 703 11.58 6.25 8.63
CA GLU A 703 12.23 7.36 9.35
C GLU A 703 13.09 8.22 8.42
N GLN A 704 13.76 7.61 7.43
CA GLN A 704 14.49 8.36 6.42
C GLN A 704 13.57 9.31 5.64
N ILE A 705 12.38 8.85 5.23
CA ILE A 705 11.37 9.73 4.61
C ILE A 705 10.94 10.84 5.57
N HIS A 706 10.76 10.55 6.87
CA HIS A 706 10.38 11.56 7.87
C HIS A 706 11.47 12.63 8.05
N LEU A 707 12.73 12.23 8.16
CA LEU A 707 13.87 13.13 8.28
C LEU A 707 14.04 13.97 7.01
N ALA A 708 13.92 13.36 5.83
CA ALA A 708 13.93 14.08 4.55
C ALA A 708 12.75 15.05 4.44
N TYR A 709 11.56 14.65 4.90
CA TYR A 709 10.42 15.53 5.03
C TYR A 709 10.80 16.72 5.90
N CYS A 710 11.35 16.55 7.10
CA CYS A 710 11.78 17.66 7.95
C CYS A 710 12.86 18.55 7.30
N LEU A 711 13.90 17.95 6.71
CA LEU A 711 14.99 18.63 6.00
C LEU A 711 14.49 19.56 4.89
N ARG A 712 13.39 19.22 4.20
CA ARG A 712 12.79 20.04 3.14
C ARG A 712 12.45 21.46 3.59
N LEU A 713 12.25 21.67 4.90
CA LEU A 713 11.84 22.95 5.48
C LEU A 713 13.01 23.92 5.62
N LEU A 714 14.25 23.40 5.72
CA LEU A 714 15.46 24.21 5.88
C LEU A 714 15.85 24.83 4.53
N LYS A 715 15.68 26.15 4.40
CA LYS A 715 15.97 26.90 3.15
C LYS A 715 17.39 27.48 3.07
N ALA A 716 18.12 27.49 4.18
CA ALA A 716 19.48 28.01 4.29
C ALA A 716 20.36 27.04 5.09
N GLY A 717 21.67 27.29 5.13
CA GLY A 717 22.64 26.46 5.88
C GLY A 717 23.13 25.20 5.13
N TRP A 718 22.77 25.04 3.86
CA TRP A 718 23.20 23.93 3.02
C TRP A 718 24.53 24.23 2.33
N THR A 719 25.52 23.35 2.49
CA THR A 719 26.72 23.34 1.64
C THR A 719 26.46 22.57 0.34
N ARG A 720 27.35 22.70 -0.66
CA ARG A 720 27.27 21.89 -1.88
C ARG A 720 27.38 20.38 -1.58
N SER A 721 28.20 20.02 -0.58
CA SER A 721 28.34 18.63 -0.12
C SER A 721 27.02 18.10 0.45
N ASP A 722 26.34 18.88 1.29
CA ASP A 722 25.04 18.51 1.86
C ASP A 722 23.97 18.30 0.79
N LYS A 723 23.96 19.17 -0.23
CA LYS A 723 23.07 19.02 -1.39
C LYS A 723 23.35 17.72 -2.15
N ALA A 724 24.62 17.37 -2.37
CA ALA A 724 24.97 16.09 -2.99
C ALA A 724 24.50 14.89 -2.14
N ARG A 725 24.69 14.94 -0.82
CA ARG A 725 24.23 13.91 0.14
C ARG A 725 22.74 13.65 0.03
N ILE A 726 21.91 14.69 0.10
CA ILE A 726 20.46 14.52 0.03
C ILE A 726 20.00 14.03 -1.35
N PHE A 727 20.61 14.48 -2.44
CA PHE A 727 20.23 14.01 -3.78
C PHE A 727 20.60 12.55 -4.03
N ARG A 728 21.71 12.05 -3.46
CA ARG A 728 22.01 10.60 -3.44
C ARG A 728 20.92 9.82 -2.73
N TRP A 729 20.51 10.32 -1.56
CA TRP A 729 19.41 9.71 -0.83
C TRP A 729 18.10 9.73 -1.64
N VAL A 730 17.75 10.85 -2.30
CA VAL A 730 16.55 10.93 -3.15
C VAL A 730 16.60 9.91 -4.28
N VAL A 731 17.73 9.80 -5.00
CA VAL A 731 17.89 8.80 -6.08
C VAL A 731 17.73 7.38 -5.54
N LYS A 732 18.27 7.08 -4.35
CA LYS A 732 18.05 5.80 -3.67
C LYS A 732 16.57 5.61 -3.33
N ALA A 733 15.91 6.61 -2.74
CA ALA A 733 14.51 6.55 -2.34
C ALA A 733 13.54 6.38 -3.53
N GLU A 734 13.89 6.87 -4.72
CA GLU A 734 13.11 6.65 -5.95
C GLU A 734 13.10 5.21 -6.44
N THR A 735 14.05 4.38 -5.97
CA THR A 735 14.06 2.93 -6.25
C THR A 735 13.18 2.14 -5.28
N TRP A 736 12.70 2.77 -4.20
CA TRP A 736 11.91 2.09 -3.17
C TRP A 736 10.48 1.84 -3.64
N SER A 737 9.91 0.75 -3.14
CA SER A 737 8.51 0.39 -3.39
C SER A 737 7.61 0.83 -2.24
N GLY A 738 6.37 1.17 -2.56
CA GLY A 738 5.34 1.51 -1.59
C GLY A 738 3.94 1.45 -2.18
N GLY A 739 2.99 2.08 -1.48
CA GLY A 739 1.61 2.24 -1.94
C GLY A 739 1.51 3.13 -3.19
N ALA A 740 0.33 3.22 -3.77
CA ALA A 740 0.12 3.90 -5.06
C ALA A 740 0.53 5.39 -5.07
N SER A 741 0.59 6.04 -3.89
CA SER A 741 0.97 7.45 -3.74
C SER A 741 2.45 7.62 -3.38
N PHE A 742 3.16 6.55 -3.00
CA PHE A 742 4.56 6.59 -2.58
C PHE A 742 5.48 7.30 -3.60
N PRO A 743 5.46 6.96 -4.91
CA PRO A 743 6.33 7.63 -5.89
C PRO A 743 6.04 9.13 -5.99
N GLY A 744 4.78 9.53 -5.80
CA GLY A 744 4.38 10.93 -5.81
C GLY A 744 4.95 11.73 -4.64
N TYR A 745 5.01 11.14 -3.44
CA TYR A 745 5.62 11.80 -2.28
C TYR A 745 7.14 11.91 -2.40
N VAL A 746 7.81 10.87 -2.91
CA VAL A 746 9.26 10.95 -3.20
C VAL A 746 9.54 12.04 -4.26
N LYS A 747 8.68 12.13 -5.28
CA LYS A 747 8.74 13.23 -6.25
C LYS A 747 8.57 14.61 -5.61
N TYR A 748 7.66 14.76 -4.64
CA TYR A 748 7.54 16.03 -3.90
C TYR A 748 8.82 16.38 -3.14
N LEU A 749 9.44 15.42 -2.46
CA LEU A 749 10.72 15.63 -1.78
C LEU A 749 11.80 16.05 -2.78
N ARG A 750 11.93 15.34 -3.91
CA ARG A 750 12.85 15.72 -5.00
C ARG A 750 12.63 17.17 -5.41
N THR A 751 11.39 17.53 -5.75
CA THR A 751 11.05 18.88 -6.20
C THR A 751 11.35 19.94 -5.14
N ASP A 752 11.17 19.64 -3.85
CA ASP A 752 11.50 20.59 -2.79
C ASP A 752 13.02 20.77 -2.62
N PHE A 753 13.82 19.71 -2.75
CA PHE A 753 15.28 19.82 -2.71
C PHE A 753 15.84 20.46 -3.98
N GLU A 754 15.21 20.28 -5.15
CA GLU A 754 15.62 20.91 -6.40
C GLU A 754 15.52 22.44 -6.35
N LYS A 755 14.63 22.98 -5.51
CA LYS A 755 14.53 24.43 -5.27
C LYS A 755 15.75 25.00 -4.50
N LEU A 756 16.57 24.16 -3.87
CA LEU A 756 17.78 24.58 -3.15
C LEU A 756 19.02 24.73 -4.05
N LEU A 757 18.97 24.20 -5.28
CA LEU A 757 20.12 24.16 -6.18
C LEU A 757 20.28 25.47 -6.95
N SER A 758 21.46 26.09 -6.86
CA SER A 758 21.89 27.15 -7.78
C SER A 758 22.23 26.57 -9.16
N ASP A 759 22.43 27.43 -10.16
CA ASP A 759 22.88 26.98 -11.49
C ASP A 759 24.26 26.30 -11.45
N ASP A 760 25.14 26.81 -10.58
CA ASP A 760 26.46 26.24 -10.33
C ASP A 760 26.36 24.85 -9.66
N ASP A 761 25.46 24.68 -8.68
CA ASP A 761 25.19 23.37 -8.08
C ASP A 761 24.68 22.37 -9.14
N ARG A 762 23.77 22.80 -10.02
CA ARG A 762 23.22 21.97 -11.12
C ARG A 762 24.31 21.55 -12.10
N ALA A 763 25.21 22.47 -12.45
CA ALA A 763 26.33 22.19 -13.33
C ALA A 763 27.29 21.17 -12.68
N ALA A 764 27.65 21.39 -11.41
CA ALA A 764 28.56 20.53 -10.66
C ALA A 764 28.01 19.12 -10.42
N MET A 765 26.69 18.97 -10.22
CA MET A 765 26.03 17.70 -9.91
C MET A 765 25.25 17.11 -11.09
N LYS A 766 25.52 17.56 -12.33
CA LYS A 766 24.76 17.15 -13.53
C LYS A 766 24.61 15.63 -13.67
N GLU A 767 25.69 14.88 -13.39
CA GLU A 767 25.68 13.40 -13.47
C GLU A 767 24.75 12.79 -12.41
N LEU A 768 24.85 13.23 -11.15
CA LEU A 768 23.99 12.77 -10.04
C LEU A 768 22.51 13.08 -10.29
N LEU A 769 22.20 14.28 -10.79
CA LEU A 769 20.85 14.71 -11.11
C LEU A 769 20.26 13.99 -12.34
N ALA A 770 21.12 13.44 -13.21
CA ALA A 770 20.72 12.68 -14.39
C ALA A 770 20.50 11.17 -14.13
N ILE A 771 20.81 10.67 -12.92
CA ILE A 771 20.63 9.25 -12.60
C ILE A 771 19.13 8.92 -12.65
N LYS A 772 18.78 7.98 -13.53
CA LYS A 772 17.43 7.43 -13.61
C LYS A 772 17.28 6.24 -12.65
N PRO A 773 16.14 6.09 -11.96
CA PRO A 773 15.85 4.91 -11.15
C PRO A 773 15.96 3.63 -12.00
N GLY A 774 16.73 2.63 -11.55
CA GLY A 774 16.80 1.29 -12.16
C GLY A 774 18.04 0.94 -12.99
N ALA A 775 19.06 1.80 -13.10
CA ALA A 775 20.18 1.59 -14.02
C ALA A 775 21.33 0.66 -13.56
N GLY A 776 21.18 -0.14 -12.49
CA GLY A 776 22.25 -1.00 -11.98
C GLY A 776 21.79 -2.40 -11.60
N ARG A 777 21.98 -3.38 -12.48
CA ARG A 777 22.01 -4.81 -12.12
C ARG A 777 23.40 -5.37 -12.46
N VAL A 778 24.03 -5.99 -11.47
CA VAL A 778 25.18 -6.89 -11.68
C VAL A 778 24.63 -8.28 -11.94
N HIS A 779 25.04 -8.92 -13.04
CA HIS A 779 24.79 -10.35 -13.28
C HIS A 779 25.78 -11.17 -12.43
N LEU A 780 25.29 -12.07 -11.58
CA LEU A 780 26.11 -13.14 -11.01
C LEU A 780 26.41 -14.17 -12.12
N ALA A 781 27.66 -14.61 -12.19
CA ALA A 781 28.20 -15.41 -13.29
C ALA A 781 27.46 -16.75 -13.50
N ALA A 782 26.98 -16.98 -14.72
CA ALA A 782 26.51 -18.29 -15.17
C ALA A 782 27.73 -19.21 -15.43
N GLY A 783 27.79 -20.39 -14.80
CA GLY A 783 28.78 -21.43 -15.18
C GLY A 783 29.25 -22.44 -14.12
N ALA A 784 28.88 -22.34 -12.83
CA ALA A 784 29.30 -23.32 -11.82
C ALA A 784 28.42 -24.61 -11.85
N PRO A 785 29.02 -25.82 -11.79
CA PRO A 785 28.27 -27.08 -11.83
C PRO A 785 27.33 -27.21 -10.62
N MET A 786 26.18 -27.87 -10.81
CA MET A 786 25.19 -28.10 -9.74
C MET A 786 25.83 -28.84 -8.57
N ARG A 787 25.53 -28.38 -7.35
CA ARG A 787 26.01 -29.01 -6.12
C ARG A 787 25.39 -30.39 -5.94
N ASP A 788 26.22 -31.36 -5.55
CA ASP A 788 25.76 -32.69 -5.18
C ASP A 788 24.96 -32.61 -3.87
N PHE A 789 23.67 -32.96 -3.93
CA PHE A 789 22.75 -32.87 -2.80
C PHE A 789 23.20 -33.76 -1.63
N ASN A 790 23.55 -35.02 -1.89
CA ASN A 790 23.88 -35.99 -0.85
C ASN A 790 25.18 -35.60 -0.15
N ARG A 791 26.21 -35.22 -0.91
CA ARG A 791 27.49 -34.73 -0.35
C ARG A 791 27.29 -33.46 0.47
N THR A 792 26.44 -32.55 0.01
CA THR A 792 26.15 -31.30 0.72
C THR A 792 25.37 -31.57 2.02
N LEU A 793 24.36 -32.43 1.95
CA LEU A 793 23.56 -32.83 3.11
C LEU A 793 24.40 -33.55 4.16
N ASP A 794 25.24 -34.50 3.75
CA ASP A 794 26.13 -35.23 4.64
C ASP A 794 27.14 -34.29 5.30
N PHE A 795 27.67 -33.32 4.55
CA PHE A 795 28.53 -32.28 5.12
C PHE A 795 27.78 -31.42 6.14
N LEU A 796 26.55 -30.98 5.84
CA LEU A 796 25.73 -30.19 6.76
C LEU A 796 25.38 -30.95 8.04
N ARG A 797 24.99 -32.22 7.94
CA ARG A 797 24.70 -33.08 9.10
C ARG A 797 25.90 -33.19 10.04
N ASN A 798 27.09 -33.34 9.48
CA ASN A 798 28.33 -33.48 10.25
C ASN A 798 28.86 -32.12 10.79
N SER A 799 28.51 -31.00 10.14
CA SER A 799 29.14 -29.70 10.43
C SER A 799 28.29 -28.75 11.27
N LEU A 800 26.96 -28.84 11.21
CA LEU A 800 26.04 -27.90 11.87
C LEU A 800 26.00 -28.04 13.41
N GLY A 801 26.51 -29.15 13.96
CA GLY A 801 26.65 -29.39 15.41
C GLY A 801 28.03 -29.08 15.98
N THR A 802 28.94 -28.49 15.19
CA THR A 802 30.31 -28.19 15.61
C THR A 802 30.46 -26.73 16.03
N GLU A 803 31.35 -26.42 16.99
CA GLU A 803 31.61 -25.05 17.46
C GLU A 803 32.24 -24.10 16.41
N ARG A 804 32.45 -24.58 15.17
CA ARG A 804 33.13 -23.83 14.09
C ARG A 804 32.20 -23.05 13.16
N ARG A 805 30.87 -23.06 13.35
CA ARG A 805 29.90 -22.39 12.46
C ARG A 805 29.79 -20.88 12.74
N SER A 806 29.79 -20.06 11.68
CA SER A 806 29.76 -18.60 11.78
C SER A 806 28.38 -18.00 11.48
N ILE A 807 27.75 -17.39 12.48
CA ILE A 807 26.51 -16.60 12.31
C ILE A 807 26.75 -15.40 11.38
N HIS A 808 27.94 -14.78 11.45
CA HIS A 808 28.28 -13.62 10.64
C HIS A 808 28.37 -13.98 9.16
N GLU A 809 29.10 -15.04 8.82
CA GLU A 809 29.22 -15.49 7.43
C GLU A 809 27.88 -16.02 6.91
N GLY A 810 27.11 -16.71 7.74
CA GLY A 810 25.74 -17.11 7.39
C GLY A 810 24.82 -15.92 7.11
N ALA A 811 24.89 -14.85 7.92
CA ALA A 811 24.13 -13.63 7.71
C ALA A 811 24.57 -12.86 6.45
N ARG A 812 25.88 -12.84 6.16
CA ARG A 812 26.43 -12.26 4.92
C ARG A 812 25.90 -13.00 3.70
N VAL A 813 26.03 -14.33 3.68
CA VAL A 813 25.54 -15.16 2.56
C VAL A 813 24.02 -15.02 2.42
N PHE A 814 23.27 -14.97 3.53
CA PHE A 814 21.83 -14.70 3.51
C PHE A 814 21.53 -13.32 2.89
N GLN A 815 22.28 -12.29 3.26
CA GLN A 815 22.11 -10.94 2.73
C GLN A 815 22.41 -10.86 1.23
N GLU A 816 23.42 -11.60 0.76
CA GLU A 816 23.85 -11.62 -0.64
C GLU A 816 22.93 -12.46 -1.54
N SER A 817 22.38 -13.56 -1.04
CA SER A 817 21.68 -14.57 -1.87
C SER A 817 20.19 -14.74 -1.60
N CYS A 818 19.70 -14.37 -0.41
CA CYS A 818 18.33 -14.70 0.03
C CYS A 818 17.51 -13.48 0.43
N ALA A 819 18.15 -12.41 0.92
CA ALA A 819 17.50 -11.26 1.55
C ALA A 819 16.69 -10.37 0.61
N LEU A 820 16.87 -10.45 -0.70
CA LEU A 820 15.99 -9.75 -1.65
C LEU A 820 14.56 -10.29 -1.57
N CYS A 821 14.44 -11.62 -1.54
CA CYS A 821 13.16 -12.30 -1.62
C CYS A 821 12.61 -12.62 -0.24
N HIS A 822 13.46 -13.00 0.72
CA HIS A 822 13.05 -13.50 2.02
C HIS A 822 13.35 -12.51 3.15
N LYS A 823 12.65 -12.70 4.27
CA LYS A 823 12.89 -12.00 5.52
C LYS A 823 13.20 -13.02 6.62
N LEU A 824 14.19 -12.71 7.46
CA LEU A 824 14.62 -13.51 8.62
C LEU A 824 14.84 -12.54 9.79
N GLY A 825 13.90 -12.49 10.73
CA GLY A 825 13.85 -11.47 11.78
C GLY A 825 13.74 -10.06 11.20
N ALA A 826 14.58 -9.13 11.65
CA ALA A 826 14.70 -7.79 11.08
C ALA A 826 15.52 -7.71 9.77
N HIS A 827 16.03 -8.83 9.26
CA HIS A 827 16.93 -8.88 8.10
C HIS A 827 16.21 -9.33 6.82
N GLY A 828 16.58 -8.72 5.69
CA GLY A 828 15.96 -8.99 4.39
C GLY A 828 14.71 -8.14 4.09
N MET A 829 14.41 -8.02 2.80
CA MET A 829 13.35 -7.19 2.24
C MET A 829 12.00 -7.91 2.20
N GLY A 830 12.00 -9.25 2.14
CA GLY A 830 10.76 -10.04 2.06
C GLY A 830 9.90 -9.70 0.85
N ALA A 831 10.51 -9.28 -0.27
CA ALA A 831 9.78 -8.66 -1.38
C ALA A 831 8.90 -9.65 -2.15
N VAL A 832 9.30 -10.93 -2.20
CA VAL A 832 8.74 -11.94 -3.13
C VAL A 832 8.50 -13.29 -2.45
N GLY A 833 9.40 -13.73 -1.58
CA GLY A 833 9.36 -15.03 -0.91
C GLY A 833 8.79 -14.97 0.52
N PRO A 834 8.46 -16.14 1.12
CA PRO A 834 7.97 -16.20 2.49
C PRO A 834 8.96 -15.62 3.51
N GLU A 835 8.43 -15.10 4.61
CA GLU A 835 9.23 -14.82 5.79
C GLU A 835 9.66 -16.16 6.43
N ILE A 836 10.97 -16.35 6.56
CA ILE A 836 11.60 -17.61 6.99
C ILE A 836 12.13 -17.55 8.41
N THR A 837 11.81 -16.51 9.18
CA THR A 837 12.21 -16.31 10.59
C THR A 837 11.98 -17.55 11.47
N THR A 838 10.89 -18.29 11.21
CA THR A 838 10.53 -19.51 11.96
C THR A 838 10.70 -20.78 11.13
N ALA A 839 11.48 -20.76 10.04
CA ALA A 839 11.58 -21.88 9.11
C ALA A 839 12.16 -23.14 9.78
N SER A 840 13.05 -22.97 10.76
CA SER A 840 13.66 -24.07 11.52
C SER A 840 12.71 -24.83 12.44
N ALA A 841 11.60 -24.20 12.84
CA ALA A 841 10.53 -24.85 13.60
C ALA A 841 9.53 -25.59 12.68
N ARG A 842 9.59 -25.36 11.36
CA ARG A 842 8.60 -25.84 10.39
C ARG A 842 9.14 -26.89 9.41
N TYR A 843 10.46 -26.95 9.19
CA TYR A 843 11.10 -27.79 8.18
C TYR A 843 12.33 -28.51 8.72
N THR A 844 12.58 -29.75 8.26
CA THR A 844 13.82 -30.47 8.55
C THR A 844 15.01 -29.87 7.78
N LEU A 845 16.24 -30.25 8.12
CA LEU A 845 17.45 -29.79 7.41
C LEU A 845 17.42 -30.23 5.94
N GLU A 846 16.93 -31.45 5.71
CA GLU A 846 16.73 -32.07 4.42
C GLU A 846 15.69 -31.32 3.60
N ASP A 847 14.57 -30.92 4.21
CA ASP A 847 13.52 -30.13 3.54
C ASP A 847 14.03 -28.74 3.14
N LEU A 848 14.76 -28.08 4.05
CA LEU A 848 15.37 -26.77 3.78
C LEU A 848 16.42 -26.85 2.67
N LEU A 849 17.25 -27.90 2.65
CA LEU A 849 18.25 -28.06 1.60
C LEU A 849 17.58 -28.39 0.26
N THR A 850 16.54 -29.22 0.28
CA THR A 850 15.79 -29.62 -0.92
C THR A 850 15.14 -28.41 -1.58
N THR A 851 14.51 -27.55 -0.79
CA THR A 851 13.86 -26.34 -1.29
C THR A 851 14.82 -25.29 -1.86
N VAL A 852 16.12 -25.35 -1.54
CA VAL A 852 17.14 -24.42 -2.07
C VAL A 852 17.93 -25.04 -3.24
N VAL A 853 18.20 -26.34 -3.21
CA VAL A 853 18.92 -27.06 -4.29
C VAL A 853 18.00 -27.36 -5.47
N ASP A 854 16.74 -27.71 -5.18
CA ASP A 854 15.72 -28.05 -6.17
C ASP A 854 14.41 -27.25 -5.86
N PRO A 855 14.44 -25.92 -5.98
CA PRO A 855 13.32 -25.06 -5.62
C PRO A 855 12.07 -25.30 -6.47
N SER A 856 12.21 -25.90 -7.65
CA SER A 856 11.13 -26.21 -8.59
C SER A 856 10.38 -27.52 -8.25
N ARG A 857 10.91 -28.35 -7.34
CA ARG A 857 10.33 -29.66 -6.96
C ARG A 857 8.92 -29.55 -6.38
N GLU A 858 8.70 -28.56 -5.51
CA GLU A 858 7.42 -28.32 -4.85
C GLU A 858 7.22 -26.81 -4.62
N ILE A 859 6.22 -26.22 -5.29
CA ILE A 859 5.98 -24.77 -5.27
C ILE A 859 4.61 -24.52 -4.64
N SER A 860 4.59 -23.82 -3.50
CA SER A 860 3.35 -23.38 -2.84
C SER A 860 2.53 -22.47 -3.77
N ASP A 861 1.21 -22.67 -3.81
CA ASP A 861 0.31 -21.92 -4.69
C ASP A 861 0.30 -20.40 -4.42
N GLN A 862 0.72 -19.97 -3.23
CA GLN A 862 0.88 -18.56 -2.87
C GLN A 862 2.11 -17.90 -3.52
N TYR A 863 3.11 -18.68 -3.93
CA TYR A 863 4.39 -18.22 -4.48
C TYR A 863 4.66 -18.76 -5.89
N ARG A 864 3.60 -19.19 -6.59
CA ARG A 864 3.69 -19.76 -7.93
C ARG A 864 3.72 -18.65 -8.98
N ALA A 865 4.85 -18.52 -9.68
CA ALA A 865 5.01 -17.54 -10.76
C ALA A 865 4.14 -17.90 -11.97
N LEU A 866 3.82 -16.89 -12.77
CA LEU A 866 3.07 -17.01 -14.01
C LEU A 866 4.01 -16.70 -15.18
N ASP A 867 4.14 -17.63 -16.13
CA ASP A 867 4.70 -17.34 -17.45
C ASP A 867 3.61 -16.68 -18.28
N VAL A 868 3.90 -15.50 -18.80
CA VAL A 868 3.01 -14.71 -19.63
C VAL A 868 3.67 -14.52 -20.98
N PHE A 869 3.12 -15.20 -21.97
CA PHE A 869 3.53 -15.09 -23.37
C PHE A 869 2.76 -13.93 -23.98
N THR A 870 3.46 -12.98 -24.59
CA THR A 870 2.82 -11.87 -25.30
C THR A 870 2.67 -12.20 -26.78
N LYS A 871 1.81 -11.44 -27.47
CA LYS A 871 1.58 -11.52 -28.91
C LYS A 871 2.75 -10.97 -29.73
N ASP A 872 3.69 -10.32 -29.05
CA ASP A 872 4.93 -9.80 -29.61
C ASP A 872 6.10 -10.80 -29.39
N ASP A 873 5.77 -12.07 -29.05
CA ASP A 873 6.68 -13.19 -28.75
C ASP A 873 7.60 -13.01 -27.52
N ASP A 874 7.32 -12.04 -26.65
CA ASP A 874 8.02 -11.88 -25.37
C ASP A 874 7.44 -12.83 -24.30
N ILE A 875 8.31 -13.32 -23.41
CA ILE A 875 7.90 -14.12 -22.25
C ILE A 875 8.26 -13.36 -20.97
N PHE A 876 7.25 -13.08 -20.17
CA PHE A 876 7.42 -12.47 -18.85
C PHE A 876 7.06 -13.48 -17.76
N THR A 877 8.00 -13.76 -16.87
CA THR A 877 7.78 -14.68 -15.74
C THR A 877 7.83 -13.91 -14.42
N GLY A 878 6.82 -14.06 -13.57
CA GLY A 878 6.79 -13.42 -12.25
C GLY A 878 5.55 -13.72 -11.42
N LEU A 879 5.56 -13.35 -10.13
CA LEU A 879 4.41 -13.49 -9.25
C LEU A 879 3.30 -12.50 -9.63
N PRO A 880 2.07 -12.94 -9.85
CA PRO A 880 0.96 -12.01 -10.11
C PRO A 880 0.65 -11.19 -8.84
N VAL A 881 0.98 -9.90 -8.85
CA VAL A 881 0.77 -8.98 -7.70
C VAL A 881 -0.59 -8.32 -7.77
N SER A 882 -0.99 -7.95 -8.97
CA SER A 882 -2.28 -7.34 -9.24
C SER A 882 -2.62 -7.57 -10.69
N GLU A 883 -3.83 -8.06 -10.95
CA GLU A 883 -4.36 -8.15 -12.29
C GLU A 883 -5.55 -7.20 -12.37
N THR A 884 -5.47 -6.26 -13.31
CA THR A 884 -6.59 -5.41 -13.68
C THR A 884 -7.03 -5.79 -15.09
N GLU A 885 -8.18 -5.27 -15.51
CA GLU A 885 -8.68 -5.49 -16.87
C GLU A 885 -7.76 -4.94 -17.96
N LYS A 886 -6.87 -4.00 -17.61
CA LYS A 886 -5.94 -3.34 -18.54
C LYS A 886 -4.56 -3.99 -18.54
N ALA A 887 -4.10 -4.43 -17.39
CA ALA A 887 -2.77 -4.99 -17.26
C ALA A 887 -2.67 -6.00 -16.13
N LEU A 888 -1.88 -7.04 -16.39
CA LEU A 888 -1.39 -7.98 -15.41
C LEU A 888 -0.04 -7.46 -14.92
N VAL A 889 0.05 -7.16 -13.63
CA VAL A 889 1.30 -6.77 -13.00
C VAL A 889 1.94 -8.02 -12.41
N LEU A 890 3.03 -8.44 -13.03
CA LEU A 890 3.91 -9.46 -12.48
C LEU A 890 5.01 -8.79 -11.68
N MET A 891 5.27 -9.28 -10.47
CA MET A 891 6.52 -9.02 -9.77
C MET A 891 7.50 -10.10 -10.16
N GLN A 892 8.50 -9.70 -10.93
CA GLN A 892 9.55 -10.61 -11.38
C GLN A 892 10.47 -10.98 -10.20
N GLY A 893 11.27 -12.03 -10.35
CA GLY A 893 12.20 -12.51 -9.31
C GLY A 893 13.24 -11.48 -8.84
N THR A 894 13.33 -10.35 -9.54
CA THR A 894 14.19 -9.20 -9.24
C THR A 894 13.52 -8.14 -8.35
N GLY A 895 12.25 -8.34 -7.97
CA GLY A 895 11.43 -7.35 -7.24
C GLY A 895 10.80 -6.27 -8.13
N GLU A 896 11.16 -6.23 -9.42
CA GLU A 896 10.59 -5.31 -10.40
C GLU A 896 9.16 -5.71 -10.78
N LYS A 897 8.28 -4.72 -10.87
CA LYS A 897 6.91 -4.91 -11.35
C LYS A 897 6.85 -4.63 -12.84
N VAL A 898 6.58 -5.66 -13.61
CA VAL A 898 6.27 -5.53 -15.03
C VAL A 898 4.77 -5.51 -15.20
N GLU A 899 4.27 -4.37 -15.66
CA GLU A 899 2.90 -4.21 -16.06
C GLU A 899 2.75 -4.66 -17.52
N ILE A 900 2.16 -5.83 -17.72
CA ILE A 900 1.91 -6.40 -19.04
C ILE A 900 0.48 -6.07 -19.41
N PRO A 901 0.24 -5.23 -20.43
CA PRO A 901 -1.11 -5.00 -20.91
C PRO A 901 -1.80 -6.33 -21.20
N VAL A 902 -2.98 -6.58 -20.63
CA VAL A 902 -3.71 -7.85 -20.83
C VAL A 902 -4.01 -8.07 -22.32
N ALA A 903 -4.12 -6.98 -23.09
CA ALA A 903 -4.27 -7.02 -24.54
C ALA A 903 -3.05 -7.57 -25.29
N GLN A 904 -1.84 -7.41 -24.74
CA GLN A 904 -0.60 -7.95 -25.27
C GLN A 904 -0.38 -9.40 -24.86
N ILE A 905 -1.10 -9.93 -23.88
CA ILE A 905 -0.97 -11.34 -23.48
C ILE A 905 -1.60 -12.24 -24.55
N ASP A 906 -0.80 -13.14 -25.10
CA ASP A 906 -1.23 -14.23 -25.98
C ASP A 906 -1.73 -15.42 -25.14
N SER A 907 -0.87 -15.92 -24.25
CA SER A 907 -1.21 -17.02 -23.34
C SER A 907 -0.49 -16.88 -22.01
N ARG A 908 -0.99 -17.60 -20.99
CA ARG A 908 -0.35 -17.65 -19.68
C ARG A 908 -0.44 -19.04 -19.09
N ARG A 909 0.59 -19.46 -18.36
CA ARG A 909 0.59 -20.71 -17.60
C ARG A 909 1.34 -20.51 -16.31
N PHE A 910 1.00 -21.28 -15.29
CA PHE A 910 1.86 -21.32 -14.11
C PHE A 910 3.22 -21.85 -14.50
N ALA A 911 4.27 -21.14 -14.08
CA ALA A 911 5.63 -21.55 -14.30
C ALA A 911 5.83 -22.93 -13.65
N LYS A 912 6.46 -23.84 -14.40
CA LYS A 912 6.86 -25.15 -13.87
C LYS A 912 8.10 -25.06 -12.97
N THR A 913 8.77 -23.92 -13.02
CA THR A 913 9.98 -23.60 -12.28
C THR A 913 9.68 -22.57 -11.20
N SER A 914 10.42 -22.65 -10.10
CA SER A 914 10.25 -21.73 -8.96
C SER A 914 10.72 -20.31 -9.30
N GLY A 915 10.15 -19.33 -8.58
CA GLY A 915 10.67 -17.95 -8.59
C GLY A 915 11.98 -17.81 -7.80
N MET A 916 12.35 -18.81 -6.99
CA MET A 916 13.67 -18.92 -6.37
C MET A 916 14.67 -19.46 -7.42
N PRO A 917 15.78 -18.77 -7.69
CA PRO A 917 16.77 -19.22 -8.69
C PRO A 917 17.36 -20.59 -8.35
N GLU A 918 17.57 -21.44 -9.36
CA GLU A 918 18.35 -22.67 -9.21
C GLU A 918 19.84 -22.37 -9.12
N GLY A 919 20.59 -23.21 -8.41
CA GLY A 919 22.05 -23.08 -8.32
C GLY A 919 22.57 -21.95 -7.42
N LEU A 920 21.73 -21.40 -6.52
CA LEU A 920 22.14 -20.38 -5.54
C LEU A 920 23.35 -20.81 -4.70
N LEU A 921 23.53 -22.11 -4.48
CA LEU A 921 24.65 -22.66 -3.70
C LEU A 921 25.88 -23.02 -4.55
N ASN A 922 25.82 -22.90 -5.89
CA ASN A 922 26.88 -23.41 -6.76
C ASN A 922 28.19 -22.63 -6.60
N ALA A 923 28.10 -21.32 -6.38
CA ALA A 923 29.26 -20.46 -6.17
C ALA A 923 29.80 -20.47 -4.72
N LEU A 924 29.09 -21.09 -3.77
CA LEU A 924 29.43 -21.11 -2.34
C LEU A 924 30.27 -22.34 -1.99
N SER A 925 31.25 -22.18 -1.10
CA SER A 925 31.94 -23.31 -0.49
C SER A 925 31.02 -24.10 0.45
N LEU A 926 31.35 -25.38 0.73
CA LEU A 926 30.57 -26.20 1.68
C LEU A 926 30.52 -25.57 3.08
N GLU A 927 31.56 -24.83 3.47
CA GLU A 927 31.63 -24.07 4.72
C GLU A 927 30.64 -22.89 4.73
N GLU A 928 30.58 -22.09 3.67
CA GLU A 928 29.63 -20.98 3.54
C GLU A 928 28.17 -21.46 3.51
N ILE A 929 27.91 -22.61 2.88
CA ILE A 929 26.58 -23.24 2.89
C ILE A 929 26.23 -23.69 4.31
N ALA A 930 27.18 -24.27 5.05
CA ALA A 930 26.96 -24.67 6.44
C ALA A 930 26.70 -23.47 7.35
N ASP A 931 27.41 -22.36 7.16
CA ASP A 931 27.20 -21.14 7.93
C ASP A 931 25.84 -20.48 7.61
N LEU A 932 25.44 -20.45 6.33
CA LEU A 932 24.10 -20.01 5.90
C LEU A 932 22.99 -20.83 6.56
N PHE A 933 23.08 -22.16 6.50
CA PHE A 933 22.06 -23.05 7.07
C PHE A 933 22.07 -23.03 8.60
N TYR A 934 23.24 -22.80 9.23
CA TYR A 934 23.34 -22.57 10.66
C TYR A 934 22.59 -21.30 11.07
N TYR A 935 22.81 -20.19 10.36
CA TYR A 935 22.14 -18.91 10.59
C TYR A 935 20.62 -18.98 10.39
N VAL A 936 20.17 -19.53 9.27
CA VAL A 936 18.73 -19.70 8.98
C VAL A 936 18.06 -20.61 10.03
N ARG A 937 18.77 -21.61 10.57
CA ARG A 937 18.21 -22.52 11.56
C ARG A 937 18.09 -21.93 12.97
N LYS A 938 18.99 -21.02 13.36
CA LYS A 938 19.01 -20.39 14.68
C LYS A 938 17.91 -19.32 14.88
N GLY A 939 17.40 -18.71 13.81
CA GLY A 939 16.38 -17.65 13.90
C GLY A 939 16.85 -16.42 14.69
N GLU A 940 15.92 -15.57 15.15
CA GLU A 940 16.20 -14.30 15.86
C GLU A 940 16.85 -14.47 17.26
N SER A 941 17.27 -15.70 17.64
CA SER A 941 17.53 -16.08 19.02
C SER A 941 18.93 -15.79 19.58
N GLU A 942 19.91 -15.33 18.81
CA GLU A 942 21.19 -14.87 19.37
C GLU A 942 21.72 -13.63 18.65
N THR A 943 22.00 -12.58 19.42
CA THR A 943 22.90 -11.50 19.01
C THR A 943 24.22 -12.15 18.57
N PRO A 944 24.83 -11.77 17.42
CA PRO A 944 26.01 -12.45 16.93
C PRO A 944 27.10 -12.51 18.02
N PRO A 945 27.66 -13.69 18.33
CA PRO A 945 28.78 -13.78 19.26
C PRO A 945 29.95 -12.98 18.70
N LYS A 946 30.77 -12.42 19.62
CA LYS A 946 31.83 -11.43 19.37
C LYS A 946 32.51 -11.63 18.02
N GLN A 947 32.38 -10.61 17.16
CA GLN A 947 33.21 -10.43 15.97
C GLN A 947 34.67 -10.77 16.31
N SER A 948 35.41 -11.37 15.37
CA SER A 948 36.87 -11.19 15.39
C SER A 948 37.09 -9.67 15.47
N VAL A 949 37.71 -9.24 16.57
CA VAL A 949 37.69 -7.84 16.97
C VAL A 949 38.32 -7.03 15.85
N TRP A 950 37.51 -6.20 15.19
CA TRP A 950 38.02 -5.21 14.25
C TRP A 950 39.01 -4.34 15.01
N ARG A 951 40.27 -4.44 14.61
CA ARG A 951 41.35 -3.63 15.15
C ARG A 951 41.49 -2.39 14.25
N PRO A 952 41.49 -1.18 14.81
CA PRO A 952 41.83 0.00 14.02
C PRO A 952 43.29 -0.10 13.54
N LEU A 953 43.51 0.06 12.23
CA LEU A 953 44.84 0.33 11.67
C LEU A 953 45.19 1.82 11.73
N PHE A 954 44.17 2.67 11.82
CA PHE A 954 44.30 4.10 12.05
C PHE A 954 43.65 4.48 13.37
N ASN A 955 44.39 5.14 14.26
CA ASN A 955 43.95 5.44 15.62
C ASN A 955 42.96 6.63 15.72
N GLY A 956 42.68 7.31 14.60
CA GLY A 956 41.76 8.45 14.55
C GLY A 956 42.35 9.77 15.06
N LYS A 957 43.61 9.81 15.48
CA LYS A 957 44.24 10.97 16.14
C LYS A 957 45.46 11.49 15.39
N ASP A 958 46.39 10.60 15.03
CA ASP A 958 47.67 10.92 14.42
C ASP A 958 48.12 9.78 13.47
N LEU A 959 49.29 9.92 12.85
CA LEU A 959 49.82 8.95 11.89
C LEU A 959 50.77 7.92 12.54
N ASP A 960 50.68 7.70 13.85
CA ASP A 960 51.50 6.69 14.50
C ASP A 960 51.24 5.30 13.87
N GLY A 961 52.32 4.58 13.54
CA GLY A 961 52.28 3.31 12.80
C GLY A 961 52.23 3.45 11.28
N TRP A 962 52.34 4.68 10.76
CA TRP A 962 52.39 4.98 9.33
C TRP A 962 53.59 5.87 8.98
N ASP A 963 54.29 5.51 7.90
CA ASP A 963 55.42 6.27 7.37
C ASP A 963 55.07 6.85 6.00
N GLY A 964 55.03 8.18 5.92
CA GLY A 964 54.68 8.93 4.71
C GLY A 964 55.66 10.05 4.46
N LYS A 965 55.72 10.50 3.20
CA LYS A 965 56.59 11.62 2.82
C LYS A 965 56.21 12.90 3.59
N PRO A 966 57.16 13.59 4.24
CA PRO A 966 56.87 14.77 5.05
C PRO A 966 56.10 15.85 4.29
N GLY A 967 55.08 16.41 4.95
CA GLY A 967 54.27 17.53 4.43
C GLY A 967 53.13 17.15 3.46
N LEU A 968 52.97 15.88 3.11
CA LEU A 968 51.90 15.43 2.20
C LEU A 968 50.71 14.77 2.90
N TRP A 969 50.89 14.35 4.17
CA TRP A 969 49.88 13.64 4.94
C TRP A 969 49.67 14.32 6.29
N LYS A 970 48.41 14.38 6.74
CA LYS A 970 48.00 14.91 8.05
C LYS A 970 46.73 14.23 8.54
N VAL A 971 46.36 14.45 9.80
CA VAL A 971 45.05 14.04 10.35
C VAL A 971 44.17 15.27 10.57
N GLU A 972 42.91 15.20 10.15
CA GLU A 972 41.92 16.25 10.33
C GLU A 972 40.55 15.63 10.65
N ASN A 973 39.93 16.02 11.77
CA ASN A 973 38.61 15.53 12.21
C ASN A 973 38.47 13.99 12.21
N GLY A 974 39.49 13.26 12.69
CA GLY A 974 39.47 11.80 12.70
C GLY A 974 39.59 11.14 11.33
N THR A 975 40.09 11.88 10.32
CA THR A 975 40.34 11.38 8.97
C THR A 975 41.81 11.59 8.58
N ILE A 976 42.41 10.62 7.89
CA ILE A 976 43.71 10.81 7.24
C ILE A 976 43.47 11.64 5.98
N VAL A 977 44.24 12.70 5.80
CA VAL A 977 44.17 13.59 4.64
C VAL A 977 45.51 13.56 3.92
N GLY A 978 45.48 13.16 2.65
CA GLY A 978 46.63 13.18 1.75
C GLY A 978 46.44 14.21 0.64
N GLU A 979 47.42 15.08 0.43
CA GLU A 979 47.40 16.03 -0.67
C GLU A 979 48.78 16.17 -1.32
N MET A 980 48.82 16.06 -2.65
CA MET A 980 50.01 16.36 -3.44
C MET A 980 49.60 17.24 -4.62
N LYS A 981 50.22 18.43 -4.75
CA LYS A 981 49.92 19.40 -5.83
C LYS A 981 50.42 18.96 -7.22
N GLY A 982 51.22 17.90 -7.27
CA GLY A 982 51.82 17.30 -8.46
C GLY A 982 53.21 16.74 -8.14
N GLY A 983 53.67 15.75 -8.91
CA GLY A 983 54.95 15.08 -8.64
C GLY A 983 55.39 14.11 -9.74
N ALA A 984 56.70 13.82 -9.79
CA ALA A 984 57.29 12.94 -10.81
C ALA A 984 57.07 11.43 -10.54
N THR A 985 56.80 11.05 -9.28
CA THR A 985 56.62 9.65 -8.86
C THR A 985 55.46 9.52 -7.89
N ASN A 986 54.82 8.35 -7.88
CA ASN A 986 53.82 7.98 -6.87
C ASN A 986 54.49 7.98 -5.49
N THR A 987 53.75 8.36 -4.46
CA THR A 987 54.22 8.29 -3.06
C THR A 987 53.12 7.73 -2.18
N PHE A 988 53.50 7.04 -1.11
CA PHE A 988 52.58 6.27 -0.28
C PHE A 988 52.70 6.63 1.19
N LEU A 989 51.58 6.55 1.91
CA LEU A 989 51.55 6.43 3.37
C LEU A 989 51.58 4.94 3.70
N ILE A 990 52.71 4.44 4.19
CA ILE A 990 53.03 3.01 4.27
C ILE A 990 52.86 2.52 5.71
N SER A 991 52.22 1.36 5.92
CA SER A 991 52.13 0.75 7.25
C SER A 991 53.49 0.22 7.72
N GLU A 992 53.70 0.16 9.02
CA GLU A 992 54.91 -0.46 9.60
C GLU A 992 54.77 -1.99 9.76
N GLU A 993 53.54 -2.50 9.86
CA GLU A 993 53.24 -3.92 10.03
C GLU A 993 53.02 -4.64 8.68
N THR A 994 53.41 -5.92 8.63
CA THR A 994 53.17 -6.84 7.50
C THR A 994 51.96 -7.73 7.77
N PHE A 995 51.18 -8.01 6.72
CA PHE A 995 49.94 -8.76 6.82
C PHE A 995 49.89 -9.89 5.78
N GLY A 996 49.57 -11.10 6.24
CA GLY A 996 49.34 -12.28 5.40
C GLY A 996 47.87 -12.38 4.98
N ASP A 997 47.10 -13.20 5.69
CA ASP A 997 45.65 -13.33 5.52
C ASP A 997 44.89 -12.27 6.34
N PHE A 998 44.03 -11.49 5.69
CA PHE A 998 43.31 -10.36 6.29
C PHE A 998 41.99 -10.06 5.60
N VAL A 999 41.11 -9.39 6.34
CA VAL A 999 40.05 -8.56 5.78
C VAL A 999 40.29 -7.13 6.27
N VAL A 1000 40.56 -6.22 5.34
CA VAL A 1000 40.70 -4.79 5.62
C VAL A 1000 39.52 -4.05 5.03
N GLN A 1001 38.95 -3.13 5.80
CA GLN A 1001 37.91 -2.21 5.34
C GLN A 1001 38.33 -0.77 5.58
N TYR A 1002 37.91 0.12 4.68
CA TYR A 1002 38.14 1.55 4.80
C TYR A 1002 37.12 2.33 3.98
N GLU A 1003 36.93 3.60 4.31
CA GLU A 1003 36.17 4.53 3.50
C GLU A 1003 37.12 5.57 2.88
N MET A 1004 36.96 5.81 1.57
CA MET A 1004 37.75 6.76 0.81
C MET A 1004 36.86 7.84 0.17
N LEU A 1005 37.20 9.09 0.43
CA LEU A 1005 36.74 10.25 -0.32
C LEU A 1005 37.88 10.73 -1.21
N LEU A 1006 37.75 10.56 -2.52
CA LEU A 1006 38.73 11.05 -3.49
C LEU A 1006 38.28 12.41 -4.01
N GLU A 1007 38.86 13.48 -3.46
CA GLU A 1007 38.52 14.86 -3.83
C GLU A 1007 39.05 15.21 -5.22
N GLU A 1008 40.26 14.74 -5.56
CA GLU A 1008 40.90 14.98 -6.86
C GLU A 1008 41.96 13.90 -7.16
N GLY A 1009 42.19 13.59 -8.44
CA GLY A 1009 43.28 12.72 -8.88
C GLY A 1009 42.96 11.23 -8.85
N ASN A 1010 43.99 10.40 -8.63
CA ASN A 1010 43.92 8.95 -8.49
C ASN A 1010 44.59 8.53 -7.18
N SER A 1011 44.08 7.49 -6.53
CA SER A 1011 44.60 6.93 -5.28
C SER A 1011 44.30 5.43 -5.25
N GLY A 1012 44.53 4.79 -4.10
CA GLY A 1012 44.29 3.36 -3.92
C GLY A 1012 44.95 2.82 -2.66
N LEU A 1013 44.58 1.60 -2.29
CA LEU A 1013 45.24 0.84 -1.23
C LEU A 1013 46.18 -0.19 -1.86
N GLN A 1014 47.49 -0.05 -1.62
CA GLN A 1014 48.47 -1.10 -1.78
C GLN A 1014 48.29 -2.15 -0.69
N PHE A 1015 48.42 -3.44 -1.01
CA PHE A 1015 48.35 -4.53 -0.05
C PHE A 1015 49.24 -5.72 -0.44
N ARG A 1016 49.74 -6.46 0.55
CA ARG A 1016 50.77 -7.51 0.37
C ARG A 1016 51.97 -7.02 -0.46
N SER A 1017 52.33 -5.76 -0.25
CA SER A 1017 53.28 -5.05 -1.09
C SER A 1017 54.61 -4.81 -0.40
N GLN A 1018 55.65 -4.58 -1.19
CA GLN A 1018 57.00 -4.30 -0.70
C GLN A 1018 57.31 -2.82 -0.76
N ARG A 1019 58.05 -2.33 0.24
CA ARG A 1019 58.55 -0.97 0.31
C ARG A 1019 59.80 -0.81 -0.56
N LEU A 1020 59.84 0.29 -1.31
CA LEU A 1020 60.98 0.77 -2.09
C LEU A 1020 61.50 2.11 -1.52
N PRO A 1021 62.70 2.58 -1.91
CA PRO A 1021 63.20 3.89 -1.50
C PRO A 1021 62.23 5.04 -1.85
N ASN A 1022 62.32 6.15 -1.11
CA ASN A 1022 61.53 7.37 -1.34
C ASN A 1022 60.01 7.22 -1.19
N HIS A 1023 59.55 6.37 -0.26
CA HIS A 1023 58.12 6.14 0.02
C HIS A 1023 57.36 5.66 -1.22
N ILE A 1024 58.01 4.83 -2.03
CA ILE A 1024 57.44 4.12 -3.17
C ILE A 1024 57.14 2.68 -2.73
N MET A 1025 56.15 2.03 -3.35
CA MET A 1025 55.86 0.62 -3.13
C MET A 1025 55.77 -0.15 -4.45
N SER A 1026 55.88 -1.47 -4.38
CA SER A 1026 55.59 -2.41 -5.48
C SER A 1026 54.76 -3.57 -4.97
N GLY A 1027 53.73 -3.97 -5.72
CA GLY A 1027 52.82 -5.06 -5.35
C GLY A 1027 51.37 -4.75 -5.69
N TYR A 1028 50.42 -5.46 -5.11
CA TYR A 1028 49.01 -5.31 -5.44
C TYR A 1028 48.45 -3.98 -4.95
N GLN A 1029 47.54 -3.41 -5.75
CA GLN A 1029 46.82 -2.18 -5.44
C GLN A 1029 45.35 -2.30 -5.84
N SER A 1030 44.46 -1.94 -4.90
CA SER A 1030 43.05 -1.64 -5.17
C SER A 1030 42.93 -0.19 -5.59
N ASP A 1031 42.70 0.06 -6.89
CA ASP A 1031 42.71 1.39 -7.49
C ASP A 1031 41.42 2.18 -7.25
N ALA A 1032 41.56 3.50 -7.15
CA ALA A 1032 40.48 4.47 -7.07
C ALA A 1032 40.80 5.72 -7.91
N GLY A 1033 39.88 6.12 -8.78
CA GLY A 1033 40.05 7.29 -9.64
C GLY A 1033 39.82 6.99 -11.12
N ALA A 1034 39.33 7.98 -11.86
CA ALA A 1034 38.95 7.88 -13.27
C ALA A 1034 38.14 6.59 -13.57
N GLN A 1035 38.58 5.76 -14.51
CA GLN A 1035 37.95 4.49 -14.87
C GLN A 1035 38.43 3.27 -14.05
N PHE A 1036 39.22 3.47 -12.99
CA PHE A 1036 39.94 2.40 -12.29
C PHE A 1036 39.34 2.02 -10.93
N TRP A 1037 38.25 2.64 -10.50
CA TRP A 1037 37.57 2.35 -9.23
C TRP A 1037 37.32 0.85 -9.01
N GLY A 1038 37.88 0.32 -7.91
CA GLY A 1038 37.74 -1.08 -7.51
C GLY A 1038 38.52 -2.07 -8.38
N SER A 1039 39.42 -1.60 -9.26
CA SER A 1039 40.26 -2.47 -10.08
C SER A 1039 41.47 -2.99 -9.29
N LEU A 1040 42.00 -4.14 -9.68
CA LEU A 1040 43.27 -4.66 -9.17
C LEU A 1040 44.39 -4.36 -10.15
N HIS A 1041 45.38 -3.60 -9.68
CA HIS A 1041 46.63 -3.30 -10.36
C HIS A 1041 47.81 -3.91 -9.61
N GLU A 1042 48.94 -4.16 -10.28
CA GLU A 1042 50.21 -4.51 -9.66
C GLU A 1042 51.26 -3.45 -9.98
N GLU A 1043 51.49 -2.56 -9.01
CA GLU A 1043 52.40 -1.41 -9.11
C GLU A 1043 53.85 -1.88 -9.27
N LYS A 1044 54.54 -1.33 -10.27
CA LYS A 1044 55.91 -1.72 -10.68
C LYS A 1044 56.06 -3.22 -10.99
N GLY A 1045 54.96 -3.91 -11.29
CA GLY A 1045 54.92 -5.32 -11.68
C GLY A 1045 54.25 -5.51 -13.04
N ARG A 1046 53.29 -6.44 -13.10
CA ARG A 1046 52.56 -6.85 -14.31
C ARG A 1046 51.55 -5.81 -14.81
N GLY A 1047 51.28 -4.75 -14.05
CA GLY A 1047 50.29 -3.74 -14.40
C GLY A 1047 48.86 -4.17 -14.05
N MET A 1048 47.88 -3.84 -14.88
CA MET A 1048 46.46 -4.13 -14.60
C MET A 1048 46.19 -5.64 -14.59
N LEU A 1049 45.82 -6.18 -13.44
CA LEU A 1049 45.53 -7.61 -13.27
C LEU A 1049 44.05 -7.93 -13.45
N SER A 1050 43.17 -7.05 -12.97
CA SER A 1050 41.73 -7.18 -13.14
C SER A 1050 41.09 -5.81 -13.18
N GLN A 1051 40.61 -5.40 -14.36
CA GLN A 1051 39.83 -4.17 -14.48
C GLN A 1051 38.42 -4.40 -13.96
N ALA A 1052 37.94 -3.53 -13.07
CA ALA A 1052 36.55 -3.58 -12.64
C ALA A 1052 35.62 -3.48 -13.86
N PRO A 1053 34.49 -4.22 -13.90
CA PRO A 1053 33.63 -4.24 -15.08
C PRO A 1053 33.16 -2.83 -15.44
N LYS A 1054 33.07 -2.51 -16.74
CA LYS A 1054 32.53 -1.25 -17.28
C LYS A 1054 31.02 -1.19 -17.01
N VAL A 1055 30.65 -1.00 -15.76
CA VAL A 1055 29.25 -0.91 -15.31
C VAL A 1055 28.91 0.55 -15.09
N ASN A 1056 27.69 0.93 -15.44
CA ASN A 1056 27.09 2.15 -14.91
C ASN A 1056 26.86 1.93 -13.41
N TRP A 1057 27.79 2.39 -12.57
CA TRP A 1057 27.76 2.19 -11.12
C TRP A 1057 26.52 2.78 -10.43
N GLY A 1058 25.73 3.60 -11.13
CA GLY A 1058 24.46 4.13 -10.63
C GLY A 1058 24.65 4.86 -9.28
N PRO A 1059 23.67 4.77 -8.36
CA PRO A 1059 23.75 5.43 -7.05
C PRO A 1059 24.71 4.77 -6.05
N ALA A 1060 25.29 3.60 -6.39
CA ALA A 1060 26.18 2.86 -5.50
C ALA A 1060 27.62 3.38 -5.53
N PHE A 1061 27.99 4.26 -6.46
CA PHE A 1061 29.31 4.89 -6.54
C PHE A 1061 29.18 6.38 -6.28
N ASP A 1062 29.96 6.88 -5.31
CA ASP A 1062 29.92 8.28 -4.91
C ASP A 1062 31.21 8.98 -5.32
N ARG A 1063 31.26 9.46 -6.57
CA ARG A 1063 32.43 10.19 -7.09
C ARG A 1063 32.84 11.39 -6.21
N PHE A 1064 31.90 11.97 -5.48
CA PHE A 1064 32.09 13.19 -4.69
C PHE A 1064 31.92 12.94 -3.18
N GLY A 1065 31.93 11.69 -2.75
CA GLY A 1065 31.69 11.32 -1.35
C GLY A 1065 32.46 10.07 -0.94
N TRP A 1066 32.08 9.52 0.20
CA TRP A 1066 32.78 8.40 0.80
C TRP A 1066 32.38 7.09 0.11
N ASN A 1067 33.38 6.33 -0.34
CA ASN A 1067 33.22 5.00 -0.91
C ASN A 1067 33.85 3.98 0.04
N HIS A 1068 33.07 2.98 0.44
CA HIS A 1068 33.50 1.89 1.28
C HIS A 1068 34.19 0.81 0.46
N PHE A 1069 35.40 0.45 0.86
CA PHE A 1069 36.18 -0.63 0.26
C PHE A 1069 36.38 -1.75 1.28
N VAL A 1070 36.30 -2.98 0.81
CA VAL A 1070 36.72 -4.18 1.54
C VAL A 1070 37.69 -4.96 0.66
N VAL A 1071 38.91 -5.16 1.15
CA VAL A 1071 39.91 -6.02 0.51
C VAL A 1071 40.13 -7.23 1.40
N GLU A 1072 39.85 -8.40 0.85
CA GLU A 1072 39.98 -9.69 1.52
C GLU A 1072 41.04 -10.52 0.81
N CYS A 1073 41.98 -11.05 1.60
CA CYS A 1073 43.02 -11.93 1.12
C CYS A 1073 43.12 -13.15 2.04
N GLN A 1074 42.95 -14.34 1.45
CA GLN A 1074 43.01 -15.63 2.16
C GLN A 1074 43.76 -16.65 1.30
N GLY A 1075 44.98 -17.03 1.71
CA GLY A 1075 45.90 -17.77 0.86
C GLY A 1075 46.15 -17.02 -0.45
N ASP A 1076 46.00 -17.69 -1.59
CA ASP A 1076 46.12 -17.14 -2.94
C ASP A 1076 44.88 -16.36 -3.41
N ARG A 1077 43.77 -16.37 -2.65
CA ARG A 1077 42.53 -15.70 -3.04
C ARG A 1077 42.59 -14.20 -2.71
N ILE A 1078 42.25 -13.38 -3.69
CA ILE A 1078 42.10 -11.92 -3.57
C ILE A 1078 40.67 -11.54 -3.95
N ARG A 1079 39.98 -10.82 -3.06
CA ARG A 1079 38.67 -10.23 -3.31
C ARG A 1079 38.68 -8.73 -2.99
N ILE A 1080 38.18 -7.92 -3.91
CA ILE A 1080 37.90 -6.50 -3.68
C ILE A 1080 36.40 -6.28 -3.80
N THR A 1081 35.83 -5.59 -2.83
CA THR A 1081 34.43 -5.17 -2.82
C THR A 1081 34.38 -3.66 -2.62
N MET A 1082 33.67 -2.96 -3.50
CA MET A 1082 33.44 -1.51 -3.39
C MET A 1082 31.94 -1.25 -3.21
N ASN A 1083 31.57 -0.55 -2.15
CA ASN A 1083 30.18 -0.23 -1.78
C ASN A 1083 29.26 -1.46 -1.78
N GLY A 1084 29.78 -2.59 -1.33
CA GLY A 1084 29.06 -3.88 -1.27
C GLY A 1084 29.02 -4.66 -2.59
N ILE A 1085 29.60 -4.13 -3.68
CA ILE A 1085 29.68 -4.79 -4.98
C ILE A 1085 31.06 -5.44 -5.13
N PRO A 1086 31.15 -6.77 -5.32
CA PRO A 1086 32.42 -7.43 -5.64
C PRO A 1086 32.93 -6.95 -7.00
N THR A 1087 34.10 -6.34 -7.02
CA THR A 1087 34.72 -5.76 -8.22
C THR A 1087 35.84 -6.64 -8.76
N VAL A 1088 36.48 -7.40 -7.87
CA VAL A 1088 37.55 -8.36 -8.18
C VAL A 1088 37.35 -9.62 -7.35
N VAL A 1089 37.40 -10.78 -8.01
CA VAL A 1089 37.53 -12.09 -7.37
C VAL A 1089 38.50 -12.90 -8.21
N LEU A 1090 39.72 -13.13 -7.71
CA LEU A 1090 40.73 -13.91 -8.43
C LEU A 1090 41.64 -14.67 -7.48
N ARG A 1091 42.44 -15.57 -8.06
CA ARG A 1091 43.51 -16.29 -7.36
C ARG A 1091 44.85 -15.87 -7.96
N ASP A 1092 45.76 -15.39 -7.13
CA ASP A 1092 47.11 -15.01 -7.51
C ASP A 1092 48.06 -15.19 -6.32
N SER A 1093 49.06 -16.05 -6.47
CA SER A 1093 49.98 -16.45 -5.40
C SER A 1093 51.31 -15.70 -5.46
N LYS A 1094 51.41 -14.60 -6.22
CA LYS A 1094 52.68 -13.87 -6.40
C LYS A 1094 53.19 -13.24 -5.11
N SER A 1095 52.27 -12.73 -4.28
CA SER A 1095 52.58 -12.24 -2.95
C SER A 1095 51.50 -12.68 -1.96
N LEU A 1096 51.90 -13.37 -0.89
CA LEU A 1096 50.99 -13.89 0.14
C LEU A 1096 51.04 -13.06 1.44
N GLU A 1097 52.02 -12.17 1.57
CA GLU A 1097 52.17 -11.28 2.71
C GLU A 1097 52.87 -9.97 2.31
N GLY A 1098 52.69 -8.92 3.10
CA GLY A 1098 53.42 -7.66 2.90
C GLY A 1098 52.72 -6.47 3.55
N LEU A 1099 53.17 -5.27 3.20
CA LEU A 1099 52.72 -4.01 3.79
C LEU A 1099 51.44 -3.48 3.12
N PHE A 1100 50.73 -2.62 3.84
CA PHE A 1100 49.71 -1.74 3.27
C PHE A 1100 50.29 -0.37 2.90
N GLY A 1101 49.65 0.32 1.98
CA GLY A 1101 49.91 1.75 1.82
C GLY A 1101 48.89 2.50 0.99
N PHE A 1102 48.59 3.75 1.35
CA PHE A 1102 47.66 4.60 0.61
C PHE A 1102 48.40 5.52 -0.36
N GLN A 1103 47.93 5.59 -1.62
CA GLN A 1103 48.64 6.27 -2.71
C GLN A 1103 48.28 7.76 -2.83
N LEU A 1104 49.28 8.60 -3.08
CA LEU A 1104 49.13 9.86 -3.81
C LEU A 1104 49.78 9.72 -5.20
N HIS A 1105 48.95 9.75 -6.24
CA HIS A 1105 49.37 9.47 -7.61
C HIS A 1105 50.16 10.64 -8.23
N ALA A 1106 51.19 10.31 -9.01
CA ALA A 1106 52.03 11.25 -9.75
C ALA A 1106 51.27 12.08 -10.79
N GLY A 1107 51.89 13.14 -11.28
CA GLY A 1107 51.33 13.99 -12.34
C GLY A 1107 50.47 15.12 -11.78
N ARG A 1108 49.14 15.05 -11.97
CA ARG A 1108 48.21 16.11 -11.54
C ARG A 1108 48.00 16.10 -10.03
N ARG A 1109 47.33 17.14 -9.52
CA ARG A 1109 46.96 17.21 -8.11
C ARG A 1109 46.15 15.98 -7.70
N THR A 1110 46.55 15.38 -6.58
CA THR A 1110 45.82 14.28 -5.93
C THR A 1110 45.47 14.72 -4.52
N ALA A 1111 44.19 14.57 -4.15
CA ALA A 1111 43.66 14.89 -2.83
C ALA A 1111 42.70 13.79 -2.39
N VAL A 1112 42.96 13.16 -1.24
CA VAL A 1112 42.21 12.02 -0.72
C VAL A 1112 42.01 12.13 0.77
N ARG A 1113 40.84 11.69 1.26
CA ARG A 1113 40.56 11.51 2.68
C ARG A 1113 40.19 10.07 2.96
N LEU A 1114 40.63 9.55 4.09
CA LEU A 1114 40.41 8.17 4.52
C LEU A 1114 39.89 8.13 5.95
N ARG A 1115 38.94 7.24 6.22
CA ARG A 1115 38.43 7.00 7.58
C ARG A 1115 37.99 5.55 7.74
N ASN A 1116 37.70 5.16 8.99
CA ASN A 1116 37.22 3.81 9.31
C ASN A 1116 38.15 2.69 8.79
N VAL A 1117 39.48 2.90 8.86
CA VAL A 1117 40.49 1.94 8.42
C VAL A 1117 40.64 0.85 9.48
N MET A 1118 39.97 -0.27 9.27
CA MET A 1118 39.89 -1.37 10.22
C MET A 1118 40.38 -2.67 9.58
N ILE A 1119 41.03 -3.51 10.38
CA ILE A 1119 41.46 -4.85 9.96
C ILE A 1119 40.91 -5.92 10.91
N ARG A 1120 40.65 -7.09 10.36
CA ARG A 1120 40.46 -8.32 11.13
C ARG A 1120 41.17 -9.48 10.45
N ARG A 1121 41.47 -10.51 11.23
CA ARG A 1121 41.80 -11.82 10.64
C ARG A 1121 40.53 -12.40 10.01
N PRO A 1122 40.64 -13.00 8.80
CA PRO A 1122 39.50 -13.55 8.09
C PRO A 1122 38.82 -14.68 8.88
#